data_AF-A0A7X3NWW0-F1
#
_entry.id   AF-A0A7X3NWW0-F1
#
_cell.length_a   1.000
_cell.length_b   1.000
_cell.length_c   1.000
_cell.angle_alpha   90.00
_cell.angle_beta   90.00
_cell.angle_gamma   90.00
#
_symmetry.space_group_name_H-M   'P 1'
#
loop_
_entity.id
_entity.type
_entity.pdbx_description
1 polymer ?
#
loop_
_entity_poly.entity_id
_entity_poly.type
_entity_poly.pdbx_seq_one_letter_code
_entity_poly.pdbx_strand_id
1 'polypeptide(L)'
;MNTPNLFVRRGILERADDVQLIRRVLSGDDAAFNTLVEKYEKGVHALAWRKVGDFHDAEDITQDAFLQAYEKLATLKNPHQFVGWLYVITNNLCTDWLRKKRPAMRSLEEMSVKEIDDVTYAHYVAEHRESEATEHRHEIVKKLLEKLPESERTVVTLYYLGEMTMKEISKFLGVSVKTISSRLHRARKRLKQQEDLFVQEFLGGVQLSANVRPNIMRRIADINPTPTAAGKPLLPWAAVGTAVVLVALLLGVSNQHLIRFQRPYSFEAASEPTVEIIEAPIVLGTVIKPAVRNQVGRTVASETRGAGLQAADRDSTPSTAEDSLSVSEAHWMPDPALRQAIREKLDIPSDVPLTQAYLQQRLTSLDVRGKEIADLTGVEHATDLQALVLIENKIHDISPLSGLTKLGFLDLGGNQISDLRPLATLTRLETLHIWRNGIEDISPLTGLVNLKKLSIQNNDIKDFSPLDGLRHLEVVKIKGNFRIGDYIPRVAVAPRIKDRDYPSIFAAWSGNNILNLPNLSDDEAVIHHDLFWSGPGFHLQWHRTPEGLRLFGRIDDAHWKREYLLSQNPNFIRLVSLDYTDAELADYPEDWPHWIRDENGNRVRVYAGASDFLIDFTHPVVQDILVQKAVAVAKSGLYDGIFLGRWEEGQATLNNDQGVYYRSVEAEGAARVSMVRRIREIVGGDFLIIVKTNQRQAPLSAPYVNGMFMEAILDEQDTGYTHAGLREIESTLLWSEQNFREPKINALEGRGISLEPADSPRNQQRMRVITTLSLTHSDGYVCYNIGVTGITHEHAYELWPGHEREHIDGKSHLHNHQHYWYPFYDAPLGRPVGKKAQLYHNSQGHGVEGLFMREFTNGWAVYNRSGKEQDIQLPMQATGVASGIIGVNHTLSDLDGEIYLK
;
A
#
# COMPACT_ATOMS: atom_id res chain seq x y z
N MET A 1 33.19 35.29 37.01
CA MET A 1 32.61 36.60 36.70
C MET A 1 31.48 36.40 35.69
N ASN A 2 30.34 37.01 35.95
CA ASN A 2 29.04 36.80 35.29
C ASN A 2 29.07 36.88 33.75
N THR A 3 28.44 35.89 33.11
CA THR A 3 27.90 35.95 31.74
C THR A 3 26.59 36.76 31.70
N PRO A 4 26.40 37.73 30.77
CA PRO A 4 25.14 38.44 30.62
C PRO A 4 24.20 37.86 29.53
N ASN A 5 22.93 37.74 29.91
CA ASN A 5 21.68 38.06 29.17
C ASN A 5 21.24 37.28 27.91
N LEU A 6 20.40 36.24 28.13
CA LEU A 6 19.43 35.72 27.14
C LEU A 6 18.09 36.51 27.10
N PHE A 7 17.80 37.38 28.07
CA PHE A 7 16.51 38.09 28.17
C PHE A 7 16.40 39.33 27.28
N VAL A 8 17.49 39.80 26.66
CA VAL A 8 17.47 41.05 25.86
C VAL A 8 16.96 40.81 24.43
N ARG A 9 17.06 39.60 23.88
CA ARG A 9 16.63 39.33 22.48
C ARG A 9 15.11 39.33 22.29
N ARG A 10 14.31 39.00 23.31
CA ARG A 10 12.83 38.92 23.18
C ARG A 10 12.14 40.29 23.19
N GLY A 11 12.74 41.31 23.81
CA GLY A 11 12.19 42.67 23.87
C GLY A 11 12.39 43.53 22.61
N ILE A 12 13.21 43.07 21.65
CA ILE A 12 13.52 43.82 20.42
C ILE A 12 12.47 43.54 19.31
N LEU A 13 11.85 42.37 19.31
CA LEU A 13 10.87 41.94 18.30
C LEU A 13 9.48 42.59 18.45
N GLU A 14 9.14 43.14 19.62
CA GLU A 14 7.81 43.71 19.90
C GLU A 14 7.59 45.17 19.43
N ARG A 15 8.60 45.85 18.88
CA ARG A 15 8.54 47.32 18.65
C ARG A 15 8.48 47.81 17.20
N ALA A 16 8.49 46.94 16.21
CA ALA A 16 8.39 47.36 14.80
C ALA A 16 6.95 47.21 14.27
N ASP A 17 6.35 48.33 13.86
CA ASP A 17 5.07 48.36 13.16
C ASP A 17 5.23 47.70 11.78
N ASP A 18 4.36 46.73 11.45
CA ASP A 18 4.39 45.99 10.18
C ASP A 18 4.43 46.97 8.99
N VAL A 19 3.74 48.12 9.11
CA VAL A 19 3.72 49.17 8.09
C VAL A 19 5.09 49.82 7.88
N GLN A 20 5.85 50.03 8.96
CA GLN A 20 7.20 50.58 8.88
C GLN A 20 8.19 49.57 8.30
N LEU A 21 8.07 48.29 8.66
CA LEU A 21 8.89 47.23 8.07
C LEU A 21 8.63 47.10 6.57
N ILE A 22 7.37 47.09 6.14
CA ILE A 22 6.98 47.01 4.73
C ILE A 22 7.52 48.22 3.94
N ARG A 23 7.44 49.44 4.50
CA ARG A 23 8.00 50.64 3.85
C ARG A 23 9.52 50.55 3.67
N ARG A 24 10.22 49.97 4.64
CA ARG A 24 11.68 49.76 4.56
C ARG A 24 12.04 48.72 3.50
N VAL A 25 11.30 47.61 3.42
CA VAL A 25 11.47 46.60 2.37
C VAL A 25 11.26 47.23 0.98
N LEU A 26 10.20 48.02 0.79
CA LEU A 26 9.94 48.72 -0.48
C LEU A 26 11.00 49.78 -0.83
N SER A 27 11.79 50.23 0.14
CA SER A 27 12.95 51.11 -0.07
C SER A 27 14.27 50.37 -0.28
N GLY A 28 14.26 49.03 -0.38
CA GLY A 28 15.43 48.19 -0.65
C GLY A 28 16.14 47.63 0.59
N ASP A 29 15.51 47.67 1.77
CA ASP A 29 16.05 47.10 3.01
C ASP A 29 15.51 45.67 3.21
N ASP A 30 16.18 44.70 2.59
CA ASP A 30 15.78 43.28 2.62
C ASP A 30 15.85 42.68 4.03
N ALA A 31 16.69 43.24 4.91
CA ALA A 31 16.78 42.82 6.31
C ALA A 31 15.50 43.15 7.10
N ALA A 32 14.72 44.16 6.67
CA ALA A 32 13.42 44.45 7.25
C ALA A 32 12.37 43.37 6.94
N PHE A 33 12.52 42.65 5.82
CA PHE A 33 11.62 41.54 5.48
C PHE A 33 11.91 40.31 6.34
N ASN A 34 13.18 40.07 6.69
CA ASN A 34 13.55 39.00 7.63
C ASN A 34 12.76 39.12 8.95
N THR A 35 12.66 40.35 9.49
CA THR A 35 11.87 40.62 10.71
C THR A 35 10.38 40.26 10.54
N LEU A 36 9.81 40.41 9.34
CA LEU A 36 8.43 39.99 9.05
C LEU A 36 8.30 38.46 8.95
N VAL A 37 9.28 37.78 8.36
CA VAL A 37 9.33 36.30 8.30
C VAL A 37 9.43 35.72 9.72
N GLU A 38 10.37 36.21 10.54
CA GLU A 38 10.54 35.76 11.92
C GLU A 38 9.28 35.90 12.77
N LYS A 39 8.45 36.91 12.47
CA LYS A 39 7.23 37.19 13.20
C LYS A 39 6.06 36.28 12.81
N TYR A 40 6.00 35.81 11.56
CA TYR A 40 4.81 35.13 11.02
C TYR A 40 5.05 33.69 10.56
N GLU A 41 6.30 33.22 10.43
CA GLU A 41 6.63 31.90 9.89
C GLU A 41 5.93 30.74 10.61
N LYS A 42 5.87 30.76 11.94
CA LYS A 42 5.26 29.69 12.74
C LYS A 42 3.75 29.61 12.49
N GLY A 43 3.09 30.77 12.42
CA GLY A 43 1.65 30.86 12.16
C GLY A 43 1.28 30.50 10.72
N VAL A 44 2.12 30.86 9.75
CA VAL A 44 1.95 30.50 8.33
C VAL A 44 2.18 29.00 8.12
N HIS A 45 3.22 28.43 8.73
CA HIS A 45 3.51 27.00 8.67
C HIS A 45 2.43 26.16 9.32
N ALA A 46 2.00 26.54 10.52
CA ALA A 46 0.88 25.87 11.20
C ALA A 46 -0.41 25.90 10.37
N LEU A 47 -0.67 27.00 9.64
CA LEU A 47 -1.80 27.10 8.73
C LEU A 47 -1.65 26.22 7.49
N ALA A 48 -0.46 26.18 6.88
CA ALA A 48 -0.16 25.36 5.73
C ALA A 48 -0.27 23.87 6.08
N TRP A 49 0.35 23.45 7.18
CA TRP A 49 0.31 22.07 7.68
C TRP A 49 -1.12 21.60 7.97
N ARG A 50 -1.93 22.46 8.59
CA ARG A 50 -3.36 22.19 8.80
C ARG A 50 -4.13 21.95 7.49
N LYS A 51 -3.70 22.52 6.37
CA LYS A 51 -4.38 22.43 5.08
C LYS A 51 -3.87 21.29 4.20
N VAL A 52 -2.57 21.01 4.22
CA VAL A 52 -1.95 20.00 3.35
C VAL A 52 -1.63 18.68 4.05
N GLY A 53 -1.62 18.65 5.38
CA GLY A 53 -1.49 17.43 6.18
C GLY A 53 -0.05 16.90 6.32
N ASP A 54 0.87 17.31 5.45
CA ASP A 54 2.28 16.92 5.47
C ASP A 54 3.18 18.08 5.95
N PHE A 55 4.13 17.78 6.85
CA PHE A 55 4.95 18.78 7.54
C PHE A 55 6.01 19.42 6.64
N HIS A 56 6.62 18.65 5.75
CA HIS A 56 7.66 19.12 4.84
C HIS A 56 7.03 19.89 3.66
N ASP A 57 5.90 19.40 3.14
CA ASP A 57 5.13 20.13 2.12
C ASP A 57 4.60 21.48 2.67
N ALA A 58 4.21 21.51 3.94
CA ALA A 58 3.85 22.75 4.62
C ALA A 58 5.03 23.70 4.80
N GLU A 59 6.25 23.18 4.96
CA GLU A 59 7.49 23.97 5.02
C GLU A 59 7.77 24.64 3.68
N ASP A 60 7.66 23.91 2.59
CA ASP A 60 7.84 24.45 1.23
C ASP A 60 6.78 25.50 0.90
N ILE A 61 5.51 25.24 1.21
CA ILE A 61 4.43 26.22 1.03
C ILE A 61 4.65 27.47 1.88
N THR A 62 5.20 27.31 3.09
CA THR A 62 5.55 28.44 3.95
C THR A 62 6.63 29.28 3.30
N GLN A 63 7.70 28.66 2.78
CA GLN A 63 8.76 29.37 2.06
C GLN A 63 8.20 30.11 0.83
N ASP A 64 7.37 29.45 0.01
CA ASP A 64 6.75 30.03 -1.18
C ASP A 64 5.78 31.16 -0.84
N ALA A 65 5.06 31.07 0.28
CA ALA A 65 4.15 32.11 0.74
C ALA A 65 4.91 33.39 1.09
N PHE A 66 6.05 33.28 1.77
CA PHE A 66 6.90 34.44 2.05
C PHE A 66 7.62 34.97 0.82
N LEU A 67 8.07 34.12 -0.10
CA LEU A 67 8.68 34.56 -1.36
C LEU A 67 7.67 35.31 -2.23
N GLN A 68 6.44 34.79 -2.39
CA GLN A 68 5.40 35.51 -3.12
C GLN A 68 4.95 36.79 -2.41
N ALA A 69 4.91 36.79 -1.08
CA ALA A 69 4.62 37.99 -0.32
C ALA A 69 5.69 39.06 -0.51
N TYR A 70 6.97 38.68 -0.61
CA TYR A 70 8.09 39.57 -0.91
C TYR A 70 8.00 40.14 -2.33
N GLU A 71 7.87 39.28 -3.35
CA GLU A 71 7.78 39.68 -4.76
C GLU A 71 6.59 40.62 -5.04
N LYS A 72 5.44 40.32 -4.42
CA LYS A 72 4.21 41.06 -4.65
C LYS A 72 4.00 42.18 -3.61
N LEU A 73 4.96 42.43 -2.72
CA LEU A 73 4.79 43.36 -1.60
C LEU A 73 4.40 44.77 -2.08
N ALA A 74 4.94 45.21 -3.22
CA ALA A 74 4.62 46.50 -3.83
C ALA A 74 3.16 46.63 -4.31
N THR A 75 2.44 45.51 -4.46
CA THR A 75 1.03 45.48 -4.89
C THR A 75 0.06 45.64 -3.71
N LEU A 76 0.53 45.54 -2.47
CA LEU A 76 -0.28 45.66 -1.27
C LEU A 76 -0.72 47.12 -1.05
N LYS A 77 -1.96 47.43 -1.45
CA LYS A 77 -2.53 48.80 -1.36
C LYS A 77 -2.63 49.34 0.06
N ASN A 78 -2.85 48.47 1.05
CA ASN A 78 -2.95 48.85 2.46
C ASN A 78 -2.00 47.99 3.31
N PRO A 79 -0.85 48.53 3.75
CA PRO A 79 0.12 47.82 4.58
C PRO A 79 -0.45 47.24 5.89
N HIS A 80 -1.51 47.82 6.45
CA HIS A 80 -2.15 47.28 7.66
C HIS A 80 -2.86 45.93 7.46
N GLN A 81 -3.08 45.53 6.20
CA GLN A 81 -3.72 44.26 5.84
C GLN A 81 -2.72 43.15 5.52
N PHE A 82 -1.41 43.39 5.69
CA PHE A 82 -0.35 42.45 5.35
C PHE A 82 -0.58 41.02 5.87
N VAL A 83 -1.01 40.87 7.13
CA VAL A 83 -1.26 39.56 7.74
C VAL A 83 -2.44 38.83 7.08
N GLY A 84 -3.54 39.53 6.82
CA GLY A 84 -4.69 38.94 6.11
C GLY A 84 -4.38 38.66 4.63
N TRP A 85 -3.50 39.45 4.04
CA TRP A 85 -3.01 39.24 2.67
C TRP A 85 -2.08 38.02 2.57
N LEU A 86 -1.16 37.86 3.53
CA LEU A 86 -0.29 36.70 3.67
C LEU A 86 -1.07 35.40 3.90
N TYR A 87 -2.15 35.47 4.69
CA TYR A 87 -3.11 34.37 4.84
C TYR A 87 -3.71 33.96 3.49
N VAL A 88 -4.16 34.92 2.67
CA VAL A 88 -4.75 34.63 1.34
C VAL A 88 -3.72 34.01 0.41
N ILE A 89 -2.48 34.51 0.40
CA ILE A 89 -1.38 33.93 -0.39
C ILE A 89 -1.14 32.48 0.03
N THR A 90 -0.99 32.23 1.34
CA THR A 90 -0.75 30.90 1.90
C THR A 90 -1.89 29.93 1.58
N ASN A 91 -3.15 30.39 1.74
CA ASN A 91 -4.33 29.58 1.43
C ASN A 91 -4.42 29.24 -0.06
N ASN A 92 -4.11 30.20 -0.94
CA ASN A 92 -4.12 29.97 -2.39
C ASN A 92 -3.00 29.02 -2.80
N LEU A 93 -1.81 29.15 -2.21
CA LEU A 93 -0.71 28.22 -2.42
C LEU A 93 -1.06 26.81 -1.95
N CYS A 94 -1.67 26.64 -0.76
CA CYS A 94 -2.16 25.33 -0.33
C CYS A 94 -3.19 24.76 -1.32
N THR A 95 -4.11 25.59 -1.80
CA THR A 95 -5.15 25.18 -2.76
C THR A 95 -4.55 24.80 -4.11
N ASP A 96 -3.58 25.58 -4.60
CA ASP A 96 -2.85 25.32 -5.84
C ASP A 96 -1.96 24.09 -5.73
N TRP A 97 -1.32 23.89 -4.58
CA TRP A 97 -0.49 22.74 -4.27
C TRP A 97 -1.34 21.46 -4.22
N LEU A 98 -2.50 21.49 -3.54
CA LEU A 98 -3.47 20.38 -3.54
C LEU A 98 -4.03 20.10 -4.95
N ARG A 99 -4.19 21.14 -5.78
CA ARG A 99 -4.62 21.01 -7.19
C ARG A 99 -3.53 20.43 -8.09
N LYS A 100 -2.25 20.75 -7.85
CA LYS A 100 -1.08 20.25 -8.58
C LYS A 100 -0.63 18.84 -8.15
N LYS A 101 -0.96 18.40 -6.93
CA LYS A 101 -0.70 17.02 -6.46
C LYS A 101 -1.67 15.96 -7.04
N ARG A 102 -2.65 16.32 -7.87
CA ARG A 102 -3.28 15.35 -8.80
C ARG A 102 -2.24 14.97 -9.87
N PRO A 103 -1.84 13.70 -10.03
CA PRO A 103 -0.64 13.35 -10.80
C PRO A 103 -0.79 13.66 -12.29
N ALA A 104 0.28 14.22 -12.85
CA ALA A 104 0.60 14.10 -14.26
C ALA A 104 1.79 13.12 -14.38
N MET A 105 1.59 11.98 -15.05
CA MET A 105 2.61 10.92 -15.17
C MET A 105 3.67 11.21 -16.24
N ARG A 106 4.89 10.69 -16.03
CA ARG A 106 5.98 10.56 -17.02
C ARG A 106 6.39 9.09 -17.18
N SER A 107 6.89 8.72 -18.36
CA SER A 107 7.28 7.35 -18.73
C SER A 107 8.59 6.90 -18.06
N LEU A 108 8.63 5.61 -17.69
CA LEU A 108 9.77 4.88 -17.12
C LEU A 108 10.77 4.39 -18.19
N GLU A 109 10.45 4.53 -19.47
CA GLU A 109 11.24 3.97 -20.59
C GLU A 109 12.46 4.83 -20.97
N GLU A 110 12.62 6.01 -20.36
CA GLU A 110 13.75 6.93 -20.60
C GLU A 110 14.81 6.94 -19.47
N MET A 111 14.74 6.03 -18.50
CA MET A 111 15.69 5.98 -17.37
C MET A 111 16.51 4.69 -17.38
N SER A 112 17.83 4.82 -17.25
CA SER A 112 18.75 3.67 -17.21
C SER A 112 18.69 2.94 -15.86
N VAL A 113 18.98 1.63 -15.84
CA VAL A 113 18.98 0.77 -14.64
C VAL A 113 19.83 1.34 -13.49
N LYS A 114 20.90 2.07 -13.82
CA LYS A 114 21.77 2.73 -12.83
C LYS A 114 21.16 4.00 -12.22
N GLU A 115 20.33 4.73 -12.97
CA GLU A 115 19.57 5.88 -12.48
C GLU A 115 18.34 5.45 -11.65
N ILE A 116 17.84 4.23 -11.86
CA ILE A 116 16.78 3.64 -11.02
C ILE A 116 17.33 3.29 -9.64
N ASP A 117 18.52 2.70 -9.55
CA ASP A 117 19.18 2.42 -8.26
C ASP A 117 19.54 3.69 -7.47
N ASP A 118 20.07 4.72 -8.14
CA ASP A 118 20.43 5.99 -7.49
C ASP A 118 19.19 6.77 -7.00
N VAL A 119 18.06 6.68 -7.71
CA VAL A 119 16.78 7.35 -7.34
C VAL A 119 16.04 6.59 -6.23
N THR A 120 16.07 5.25 -6.26
CA THR A 120 15.45 4.40 -5.25
C THR A 120 16.21 4.49 -3.91
N TYR A 121 17.54 4.62 -3.98
CA TYR A 121 18.39 4.86 -2.82
C TYR A 121 18.26 6.28 -2.26
N ALA A 122 18.12 7.31 -3.12
CA ALA A 122 17.88 8.69 -2.67
C ALA A 122 16.49 8.89 -2.02
N HIS A 123 15.45 8.20 -2.50
CA HIS A 123 14.12 8.18 -1.86
C HIS A 123 14.12 7.43 -0.52
N TYR A 124 14.82 6.30 -0.44
CA TYR A 124 14.99 5.54 0.80
C TYR A 124 15.72 6.35 1.89
N VAL A 125 16.73 7.14 1.52
CA VAL A 125 17.46 8.04 2.42
C VAL A 125 16.64 9.27 2.85
N ALA A 126 15.65 9.69 2.04
CA ALA A 126 14.74 10.78 2.36
C ALA A 126 13.59 10.37 3.30
N GLU A 127 13.02 9.17 3.13
CA GLU A 127 11.95 8.64 4.00
C GLU A 127 12.46 8.26 5.41
N HIS A 128 13.69 7.76 5.55
CA HIS A 128 14.20 7.25 6.83
C HIS A 128 14.84 8.31 7.74
N ARG A 129 15.00 9.57 7.30
CA ARG A 129 15.83 10.55 8.03
C ARG A 129 15.15 11.32 9.17
N GLU A 130 13.82 11.32 9.31
CA GLU A 130 13.19 12.13 10.39
C GLU A 130 11.81 11.66 10.92
N SER A 131 11.23 10.59 10.36
CA SER A 131 9.77 10.43 10.42
C SER A 131 9.21 9.49 11.51
N GLU A 132 9.78 8.34 11.87
CA GLU A 132 8.98 7.35 12.64
C GLU A 132 8.60 7.75 14.09
N ALA A 133 9.44 8.49 14.82
CA ALA A 133 9.08 8.99 16.15
C ALA A 133 8.17 10.23 16.09
N THR A 134 8.29 11.02 15.01
CA THR A 134 7.56 12.27 14.81
C THR A 134 6.18 11.99 14.21
N GLU A 135 6.07 11.02 13.32
CA GLU A 135 4.81 10.55 12.71
C GLU A 135 3.91 9.83 13.70
N HIS A 136 4.45 9.04 14.63
CA HIS A 136 3.62 8.46 15.69
C HIS A 136 2.99 9.56 16.58
N ARG A 137 3.77 10.61 16.91
CA ARG A 137 3.26 11.80 17.62
C ARG A 137 2.29 12.63 16.78
N HIS A 138 2.59 12.82 15.49
CA HIS A 138 1.73 13.54 14.55
C HIS A 138 0.41 12.82 14.30
N GLU A 139 0.40 11.50 14.27
CA GLU A 139 -0.79 10.68 14.09
C GLU A 139 -1.67 10.70 15.35
N ILE A 140 -1.06 10.71 16.55
CA ILE A 140 -1.77 10.95 17.80
C ILE A 140 -2.38 12.36 17.81
N VAL A 141 -1.61 13.38 17.46
CA VAL A 141 -2.06 14.78 17.36
C VAL A 141 -3.21 14.92 16.34
N LYS A 142 -3.09 14.29 15.18
CA LYS A 142 -4.10 14.29 14.11
C LYS A 142 -5.41 13.65 14.57
N LYS A 143 -5.35 12.45 15.17
CA LYS A 143 -6.52 11.76 15.75
C LYS A 143 -7.18 12.57 16.88
N LEU A 144 -6.41 13.31 17.66
CA LEU A 144 -6.93 14.20 18.71
C LEU A 144 -7.61 15.45 18.13
N LEU A 145 -7.02 16.06 17.09
CA LEU A 145 -7.58 17.21 16.40
C LEU A 145 -8.86 16.86 15.62
N GLU A 146 -8.96 15.66 15.05
CA GLU A 146 -10.16 15.18 14.33
C GLU A 146 -11.42 15.16 15.20
N LYS A 147 -11.27 14.96 16.52
CA LYS A 147 -12.37 15.02 17.50
C LYS A 147 -12.92 16.43 17.74
N LEU A 148 -12.24 17.48 17.24
CA LEU A 148 -12.67 18.87 17.40
C LEU A 148 -13.41 19.38 16.16
N PRO A 149 -14.48 20.19 16.32
CA PRO A 149 -15.07 20.96 15.24
C PRO A 149 -14.03 21.87 14.57
N GLU A 150 -14.14 22.11 13.26
CA GLU A 150 -13.14 22.84 12.45
C GLU A 150 -12.75 24.21 13.05
N SER A 151 -13.74 24.94 13.56
CA SER A 151 -13.53 26.26 14.16
C SER A 151 -12.75 26.23 15.48
N GLU A 152 -12.85 25.14 16.24
CA GLU A 152 -12.13 24.89 17.49
C GLU A 152 -10.72 24.36 17.21
N ARG A 153 -10.62 23.41 16.27
CA ARG A 153 -9.37 22.84 15.77
C ARG A 153 -8.42 23.91 15.24
N THR A 154 -8.92 24.83 14.41
CA THR A 154 -8.11 25.93 13.83
C THR A 154 -7.54 26.85 14.90
N VAL A 155 -8.33 27.18 15.93
CA VAL A 155 -7.88 28.06 17.03
C VAL A 155 -6.84 27.36 17.90
N VAL A 156 -7.02 26.07 18.18
CA VAL A 156 -6.07 25.26 18.94
C VAL A 156 -4.74 25.13 18.21
N THR A 157 -4.76 24.82 16.91
CA THR A 157 -3.54 24.71 16.10
C THR A 157 -2.79 26.04 16.07
N LEU A 158 -3.45 27.17 15.79
CA LEU A 158 -2.76 28.47 15.74
C LEU A 158 -2.23 28.92 17.12
N TYR A 159 -2.92 28.54 18.21
CA TYR A 159 -2.52 28.92 19.56
C TYR A 159 -1.35 28.10 20.10
N TYR A 160 -1.39 26.76 19.94
CA TYR A 160 -0.36 25.87 20.49
C TYR A 160 0.81 25.66 19.53
N LEU A 161 0.53 25.48 18.23
CA LEU A 161 1.56 25.23 17.22
C LEU A 161 2.07 26.53 16.59
N GLY A 162 1.16 27.46 16.31
CA GLY A 162 1.53 28.78 15.81
C GLY A 162 2.11 29.72 16.87
N GLU A 163 2.09 29.31 18.15
CA GLU A 163 2.45 30.12 19.33
C GLU A 163 1.78 31.51 19.36
N MET A 164 0.67 31.67 18.64
CA MET A 164 0.01 32.97 18.46
C MET A 164 -0.80 33.33 19.70
N THR A 165 -0.73 34.59 20.12
CA THR A 165 -1.61 35.11 21.16
C THR A 165 -3.05 35.18 20.65
N MET A 166 -4.03 35.14 21.55
CA MET A 166 -5.45 35.25 21.16
C MET A 166 -5.77 36.55 20.38
N LYS A 167 -5.00 37.62 20.60
CA LYS A 167 -5.10 38.89 19.85
C LYS A 167 -4.57 38.75 18.42
N GLU A 168 -3.47 38.03 18.24
CA GLU A 168 -2.90 37.75 16.92
C GLU A 168 -3.79 36.80 16.13
N ILE A 169 -4.29 35.72 16.74
CA ILE A 169 -5.26 34.81 16.12
C ILE A 169 -6.54 35.56 15.74
N SER A 170 -7.00 36.48 16.60
CA SER A 170 -8.16 37.33 16.33
C SER A 170 -7.94 38.21 15.10
N LYS A 171 -6.78 38.87 14.98
CA LYS A 171 -6.40 39.67 13.82
C LYS A 171 -6.20 38.81 12.57
N PHE A 172 -5.66 37.61 12.74
CA PHE A 172 -5.33 36.66 11.68
C PHE A 172 -6.57 36.02 11.05
N LEU A 173 -7.51 35.55 11.88
CA LEU A 173 -8.77 34.94 11.45
C LEU A 173 -9.89 35.96 11.22
N GLY A 174 -9.67 37.22 11.57
CA GLY A 174 -10.66 38.28 11.46
C GLY A 174 -11.90 38.03 12.32
N VAL A 175 -11.76 37.53 13.55
CA VAL A 175 -12.87 37.28 14.50
C VAL A 175 -12.55 37.86 15.88
N SER A 176 -13.55 38.10 16.74
CA SER A 176 -13.30 38.73 18.05
C SER A 176 -12.43 37.87 19.00
N VAL A 177 -11.61 38.51 19.84
CA VAL A 177 -10.80 37.83 20.88
C VAL A 177 -11.67 36.98 21.81
N LYS A 178 -12.90 37.41 22.11
CA LYS A 178 -13.87 36.67 22.93
C LYS A 178 -14.30 35.37 22.25
N THR A 179 -14.44 35.38 20.92
CA THR A 179 -14.74 34.19 20.11
C THR A 179 -13.57 33.20 20.11
N ILE A 180 -12.33 33.69 20.01
CA ILE A 180 -11.11 32.86 20.10
C ILE A 180 -11.02 32.19 21.47
N SER A 181 -11.17 32.96 22.55
CA SER A 181 -11.14 32.45 23.92
C SER A 181 -12.21 31.39 24.17
N SER A 182 -13.43 31.61 23.69
CA SER A 182 -14.54 30.65 23.79
C SER A 182 -14.26 29.34 23.05
N ARG A 183 -13.71 29.41 21.82
CA ARG A 183 -13.35 28.23 21.01
C ARG A 183 -12.21 27.43 21.65
N LEU A 184 -11.18 28.10 22.16
CA LEU A 184 -10.06 27.44 22.85
C LEU A 184 -10.52 26.73 24.13
N HIS A 185 -11.41 27.37 24.90
CA HIS A 185 -11.96 26.78 26.12
C HIS A 185 -12.81 25.54 25.83
N ARG A 186 -13.68 25.57 24.81
CA ARG A 186 -14.48 24.40 24.41
C ARG A 186 -13.60 23.25 23.90
N ALA A 187 -12.56 23.57 23.14
CA ALA A 187 -11.63 22.55 22.64
C ALA A 187 -10.92 21.82 23.78
N ARG A 188 -10.36 22.55 24.77
CA ARG A 188 -9.76 21.94 25.97
C ARG A 188 -10.74 21.07 26.73
N LYS A 189 -11.98 21.55 26.92
CA LYS A 189 -13.04 20.79 27.59
C LYS A 189 -13.38 19.48 26.87
N ARG A 190 -13.34 19.44 25.54
CA ARG A 190 -13.58 18.24 24.73
C ARG A 190 -12.42 17.24 24.77
N LEU A 191 -11.20 17.71 25.04
CA LEU A 191 -9.98 16.90 25.11
C LEU A 191 -9.57 16.51 26.54
N LYS A 192 -10.42 16.78 27.54
CA LYS A 192 -10.13 16.72 28.98
C LYS A 192 -9.60 15.37 29.52
N GLN A 193 -9.88 14.24 28.87
CA GLN A 193 -9.34 12.92 29.27
C GLN A 193 -7.92 12.65 28.73
N GLN A 194 -7.44 13.48 27.81
CA GLN A 194 -6.15 13.33 27.12
C GLN A 194 -5.35 14.64 27.19
N GLU A 195 -5.69 15.54 28.12
CA GLU A 195 -5.18 16.92 28.18
C GLU A 195 -3.67 16.98 28.47
N ASP A 196 -3.18 16.15 29.40
CA ASP A 196 -1.74 16.06 29.71
C ASP A 196 -0.95 15.49 28.53
N LEU A 197 -1.45 14.43 27.88
CA LEU A 197 -0.85 13.84 26.68
C LEU A 197 -0.88 14.83 25.49
N PHE A 198 -2.00 15.53 25.30
CA PHE A 198 -2.20 16.52 24.24
C PHE A 198 -1.25 17.72 24.39
N VAL A 199 -1.10 18.25 25.60
CA VAL A 199 -0.21 19.38 25.90
C VAL A 199 1.26 18.97 25.80
N GLN A 200 1.61 17.78 26.28
CA GLN A 200 2.99 17.27 26.26
C GLN A 200 3.48 16.94 24.84
N GLU A 201 2.62 16.36 23.99
CA GLU A 201 2.94 16.05 22.59
C GLU A 201 2.96 17.29 21.68
N PHE A 202 2.06 18.27 21.88
CA PHE A 202 2.08 19.54 21.13
C PHE A 202 3.25 20.45 21.52
N LEU A 203 3.61 20.53 22.81
CA LEU A 203 4.69 21.40 23.28
C LEU A 203 6.09 20.75 23.17
N GLY A 204 6.17 19.42 23.09
CA GLY A 204 7.43 18.68 22.98
C GLY A 204 7.85 18.30 21.55
N GLY A 205 6.97 18.45 20.55
CA GLY A 205 7.09 17.67 19.30
C GLY A 205 7.35 18.41 17.99
N VAL A 206 7.18 19.73 17.89
CA VAL A 206 7.25 20.40 16.56
C VAL A 206 8.20 21.60 16.57
N GLN A 207 9.43 21.36 16.11
CA GLN A 207 10.36 22.43 15.76
C GLN A 207 10.42 22.55 14.24
N LEU A 208 10.14 23.74 13.71
CA LEU A 208 10.45 24.07 12.30
C LEU A 208 11.95 23.83 12.07
N SER A 209 12.30 23.30 10.89
CA SER A 209 13.70 23.07 10.54
C SER A 209 14.49 24.37 10.71
N ALA A 210 15.72 24.28 11.23
CA ALA A 210 16.59 25.45 11.43
C ALA A 210 16.94 26.19 10.11
N ASN A 211 16.54 25.62 8.96
CA ASN A 211 16.95 26.05 7.63
C ASN A 211 15.88 26.87 6.87
N VAL A 212 14.64 26.97 7.37
CA VAL A 212 13.56 27.74 6.71
C VAL A 212 13.93 29.20 6.49
N ARG A 213 14.36 29.91 7.54
CA ARG A 213 14.75 31.34 7.43
C ARG A 213 15.99 31.54 6.56
N PRO A 214 17.11 30.80 6.75
CA PRO A 214 18.26 30.91 5.87
C PRO A 214 17.90 30.71 4.39
N ASN A 215 17.01 29.76 4.08
CA ASN A 215 16.63 29.43 2.71
C ASN A 215 15.77 30.53 2.06
N ILE A 216 14.79 31.08 2.78
CA ILE A 216 13.98 32.22 2.30
C ILE A 216 14.89 33.42 2.01
N MET A 217 15.76 33.77 2.96
CA MET A 217 16.65 34.94 2.82
C MET A 217 17.69 34.77 1.72
N ARG A 218 18.23 33.57 1.52
CA ARG A 218 19.13 33.25 0.42
C ARG A 218 18.46 33.43 -0.93
N ARG A 219 17.23 32.95 -1.09
CA ARG A 219 16.46 33.09 -2.34
C ARG A 219 16.04 34.54 -2.63
N ILE A 220 15.74 35.32 -1.60
CA ILE A 220 15.49 36.78 -1.75
C ILE A 220 16.75 37.50 -2.28
N ALA A 221 17.94 37.13 -1.80
CA ALA A 221 19.20 37.69 -2.28
C ALA A 221 19.46 37.39 -3.77
N ASP A 222 18.98 36.24 -4.28
CA ASP A 222 19.10 35.86 -5.70
C ASP A 222 18.11 36.60 -6.62
N ILE A 223 17.03 37.18 -6.07
CA ILE A 223 16.00 37.92 -6.84
C ILE A 223 16.47 39.35 -7.21
N ASN A 224 17.48 39.88 -6.50
CA ASN A 224 18.06 41.21 -6.78
C ASN A 224 19.43 41.08 -7.50
N PRO A 225 19.52 41.25 -8.83
CA PRO A 225 20.82 41.46 -9.46
C PRO A 225 21.34 42.86 -9.09
N THR A 226 22.57 42.91 -8.59
CA THR A 226 23.31 44.16 -8.32
C THR A 226 23.37 45.05 -9.58
N PRO A 227 23.25 46.38 -9.48
CA PRO A 227 23.05 47.23 -10.66
C PRO A 227 24.37 47.53 -11.39
N THR A 228 24.48 47.15 -12.66
CA THR A 228 25.48 47.70 -13.59
C THR A 228 24.95 48.92 -14.34
N ALA A 229 25.83 49.91 -14.46
CA ALA A 229 25.56 51.29 -14.85
C ALA A 229 25.28 51.53 -16.35
N ALA A 230 24.53 52.63 -16.55
CA ALA A 230 24.53 53.55 -17.69
C ALA A 230 23.90 53.13 -19.05
N GLY A 231 22.90 53.90 -19.48
CA GLY A 231 22.56 54.09 -20.90
C GLY A 231 21.07 54.06 -21.24
N LYS A 232 20.41 55.23 -21.26
CA LYS A 232 19.17 55.49 -22.00
C LYS A 232 19.49 56.57 -23.07
N PRO A 233 18.62 56.84 -24.07
CA PRO A 233 17.58 56.02 -24.70
C PRO A 233 17.57 56.15 -26.25
N LEU A 234 16.76 55.36 -26.99
CA LEU A 234 15.94 55.80 -28.15
C LEU A 234 15.16 54.61 -28.78
N LEU A 235 13.83 54.71 -28.75
CA LEU A 235 12.82 54.00 -29.58
C LEU A 235 12.64 54.76 -30.92
N PRO A 236 12.01 54.26 -32.03
CA PRO A 236 10.75 53.47 -32.04
C PRO A 236 10.45 52.46 -33.20
N TRP A 237 9.68 51.42 -32.85
CA TRP A 237 8.46 50.83 -33.48
C TRP A 237 8.43 50.48 -35.00
N ALA A 238 8.36 49.18 -35.31
CA ALA A 238 7.21 48.54 -35.99
C ALA A 238 7.45 47.03 -36.20
N ALA A 239 6.36 46.24 -36.11
CA ALA A 239 6.22 44.82 -36.49
C ALA A 239 6.46 43.73 -35.41
N VAL A 240 5.61 43.69 -34.37
CA VAL A 240 5.00 42.43 -33.90
C VAL A 240 3.56 42.72 -33.46
N GLY A 241 2.65 42.74 -34.42
CA GLY A 241 1.21 42.89 -34.20
C GLY A 241 0.48 41.58 -34.48
N THR A 242 0.67 40.54 -33.66
CA THR A 242 -0.21 39.35 -33.64
C THR A 242 -0.27 38.60 -32.28
N ALA A 243 0.56 38.93 -31.28
CA ALA A 243 0.52 38.23 -29.99
C ALA A 243 -0.45 38.81 -28.94
N VAL A 244 -0.96 40.04 -29.14
CA VAL A 244 -1.77 40.74 -28.11
C VAL A 244 -3.28 40.57 -28.31
N VAL A 245 -3.75 40.22 -29.52
CA VAL A 245 -5.19 40.03 -29.79
C VAL A 245 -5.69 38.65 -29.33
N LEU A 246 -4.81 37.63 -29.32
CA LEU A 246 -5.19 36.28 -28.88
C LEU A 246 -5.35 36.17 -27.35
N VAL A 247 -4.59 36.96 -26.59
CA VAL A 247 -4.71 37.03 -25.12
C VAL A 247 -5.94 37.85 -24.70
N ALA A 248 -6.35 38.84 -25.49
CA ALA A 248 -7.54 39.64 -25.22
C ALA A 248 -8.87 38.90 -25.50
N LEU A 249 -8.90 37.97 -26.46
CA LEU A 249 -10.07 37.13 -26.73
C LEU A 249 -10.21 35.92 -25.80
N LEU A 250 -9.10 35.46 -25.19
CA LEU A 250 -9.12 34.42 -24.15
C LEU A 250 -9.48 34.97 -22.75
N LEU A 251 -9.62 36.29 -22.59
CA LEU A 251 -9.92 36.95 -21.31
C LEU A 251 -11.19 37.84 -21.29
N GLY A 252 -12.01 37.83 -22.33
CA GLY A 252 -13.38 38.39 -22.28
C GLY A 252 -14.38 37.24 -22.48
N VAL A 253 -15.31 36.92 -21.59
CA VAL A 253 -16.20 37.79 -20.82
C VAL A 253 -16.59 37.10 -19.51
N SER A 254 -16.15 37.65 -18.37
CA SER A 254 -16.95 37.76 -17.14
C SER A 254 -16.23 38.69 -16.17
N ASN A 255 -16.37 39.98 -16.45
CA ASN A 255 -15.81 41.06 -15.66
C ASN A 255 -16.73 41.37 -14.46
N GLN A 256 -16.90 40.39 -13.56
CA GLN A 256 -17.58 40.57 -12.26
C GLN A 256 -16.79 40.06 -11.04
N HIS A 257 -15.61 39.45 -11.22
CA HIS A 257 -14.88 38.83 -10.10
C HIS A 257 -13.78 39.69 -9.47
N LEU A 258 -13.33 40.78 -10.12
CA LEU A 258 -12.27 41.64 -9.56
C LEU A 258 -12.73 42.65 -8.50
N ILE A 259 -14.04 42.87 -8.34
CA ILE A 259 -14.60 43.76 -7.30
C ILE A 259 -14.85 43.02 -5.97
N ARG A 260 -14.77 41.67 -5.93
CA ARG A 260 -14.97 40.90 -4.69
C ARG A 260 -13.73 40.82 -3.78
N PHE A 261 -12.56 41.23 -4.26
CA PHE A 261 -11.28 41.16 -3.52
C PHE A 261 -11.11 42.19 -2.40
N GLN A 262 -12.13 42.98 -2.08
CA GLN A 262 -12.08 43.98 -1.01
C GLN A 262 -13.27 43.97 -0.04
N ARG A 263 -14.07 42.90 0.01
CA ARG A 263 -15.08 42.76 1.07
C ARG A 263 -14.57 41.85 2.19
N PRO A 264 -14.61 42.30 3.47
CA PRO A 264 -14.37 41.41 4.59
C PRO A 264 -15.45 40.31 4.60
N TYR A 265 -15.03 39.13 5.04
CA TYR A 265 -15.90 38.00 5.36
C TYR A 265 -17.15 38.48 6.13
N SER A 266 -18.35 38.11 5.68
CA SER A 266 -19.61 38.57 6.29
C SER A 266 -19.88 37.85 7.62
N PHE A 267 -20.33 38.60 8.63
CA PHE A 267 -20.45 38.20 10.04
C PHE A 267 -21.85 37.75 10.49
N GLU A 268 -22.80 37.54 9.57
CA GLU A 268 -24.22 37.29 9.92
C GLU A 268 -24.82 36.01 9.30
N ALA A 269 -24.08 34.90 9.24
CA ALA A 269 -24.70 33.60 8.96
C ALA A 269 -25.13 32.95 10.30
N ALA A 270 -26.45 32.86 10.50
CA ALA A 270 -27.10 32.29 11.68
C ALA A 270 -26.79 30.79 11.87
N SER A 271 -26.83 30.35 13.12
CA SER A 271 -26.58 28.99 13.60
C SER A 271 -27.64 27.96 13.14
N GLU A 272 -27.14 26.82 12.61
CA GLU A 272 -27.64 25.42 12.61
C GLU A 272 -29.10 25.10 12.18
N PRO A 273 -29.40 23.97 11.49
CA PRO A 273 -28.98 22.61 11.89
C PRO A 273 -28.73 21.53 10.79
N THR A 274 -28.17 20.39 11.26
CA THR A 274 -28.28 18.97 10.78
C THR A 274 -27.62 18.48 9.46
N VAL A 275 -26.58 17.64 9.65
CA VAL A 275 -26.19 16.35 9.03
C VAL A 275 -26.23 16.16 7.50
N GLU A 276 -25.07 15.89 6.88
CA GLU A 276 -24.72 14.59 6.25
C GLU A 276 -23.26 14.55 5.75
N ILE A 277 -22.72 13.34 5.73
CA ILE A 277 -21.33 12.92 5.49
C ILE A 277 -21.12 12.71 3.99
N ILE A 278 -20.00 13.14 3.37
CA ILE A 278 -19.40 12.47 2.20
C ILE A 278 -17.87 12.62 2.18
N GLU A 279 -17.26 11.50 1.82
CA GLU A 279 -15.88 11.07 1.84
C GLU A 279 -14.97 11.69 0.75
N ALA A 280 -13.67 11.64 1.04
CA ALA A 280 -12.57 11.89 0.11
C ALA A 280 -12.02 10.55 -0.42
N PRO A 281 -11.39 10.54 -1.61
CA PRO A 281 -9.99 10.11 -1.61
C PRO A 281 -9.04 10.92 -2.50
N ILE A 282 -7.77 10.72 -2.15
CA ILE A 282 -6.51 11.40 -2.51
C ILE A 282 -5.86 10.73 -3.73
N VAL A 283 -5.04 11.47 -4.49
CA VAL A 283 -4.01 10.88 -5.40
C VAL A 283 -2.65 11.60 -5.25
N LEU A 284 -1.59 10.79 -5.39
CA LEU A 284 -0.14 10.97 -5.23
C LEU A 284 0.57 11.83 -6.30
N GLY A 285 1.74 12.40 -5.94
CA GLY A 285 2.61 13.25 -6.75
C GLY A 285 3.91 12.61 -7.30
N THR A 286 4.61 13.38 -8.14
CA THR A 286 5.71 13.00 -9.06
C THR A 286 7.11 13.58 -8.73
N VAL A 287 8.14 12.93 -9.31
CA VAL A 287 9.61 12.97 -9.12
C VAL A 287 10.38 14.16 -9.80
N ILE A 288 11.53 14.59 -9.23
CA ILE A 288 12.54 15.50 -9.83
C ILE A 288 13.97 14.89 -9.76
N LYS A 289 14.77 15.05 -10.84
CA LYS A 289 16.13 14.48 -11.09
C LYS A 289 17.31 15.24 -10.41
N PRO A 290 18.45 14.57 -10.13
CA PRO A 290 19.68 15.16 -9.59
C PRO A 290 20.76 15.50 -10.64
N ALA A 291 21.65 16.45 -10.33
CA ALA A 291 22.79 16.86 -11.16
C ALA A 291 24.09 16.14 -10.76
N VAL A 292 24.78 15.55 -11.74
CA VAL A 292 26.06 14.85 -11.63
C VAL A 292 27.25 15.81 -11.80
N ARG A 293 28.34 15.61 -11.04
CA ARG A 293 29.69 16.01 -11.45
C ARG A 293 30.72 14.94 -11.03
N ASN A 294 31.23 14.20 -12.01
CA ASN A 294 32.35 13.26 -11.89
C ASN A 294 33.70 13.98 -12.09
N GLN A 295 34.77 13.49 -11.43
CA GLN A 295 35.95 12.96 -12.13
C GLN A 295 36.88 12.12 -11.22
N VAL A 296 37.31 10.98 -11.76
CA VAL A 296 38.26 9.96 -11.28
C VAL A 296 39.55 10.13 -12.12
N GLY A 297 40.78 9.95 -11.61
CA GLY A 297 41.43 8.64 -11.54
C GLY A 297 42.97 8.67 -11.58
N ARG A 298 43.56 7.55 -11.10
CA ARG A 298 44.98 7.22 -10.81
C ARG A 298 45.91 7.04 -12.02
N THR A 299 47.24 7.11 -11.79
CA THR A 299 48.29 6.20 -12.31
C THR A 299 49.44 6.10 -11.26
N VAL A 300 49.75 4.94 -10.64
CA VAL A 300 50.70 3.82 -10.95
C VAL A 300 52.20 4.11 -10.73
N ALA A 301 52.76 3.41 -9.71
CA ALA A 301 54.09 2.82 -9.49
C ALA A 301 55.41 3.52 -9.88
N SER A 302 56.37 3.62 -8.95
CA SER A 302 57.49 2.66 -8.80
C SER A 302 58.62 3.21 -7.91
N GLU A 303 59.30 2.29 -7.24
CA GLU A 303 60.37 2.43 -6.24
C GLU A 303 61.66 3.04 -6.80
N THR A 304 62.43 3.80 -5.99
CA THR A 304 63.76 3.37 -5.49
C THR A 304 64.48 4.42 -4.62
N ARG A 305 64.98 3.92 -3.48
CA ARG A 305 66.27 4.19 -2.80
C ARG A 305 66.60 5.59 -2.23
N GLY A 306 66.92 5.59 -0.93
CA GLY A 306 68.24 6.05 -0.48
C GLY A 306 68.30 7.00 0.72
N ALA A 307 68.34 6.41 1.93
CA ALA A 307 69.17 6.72 3.10
C ALA A 307 69.76 8.14 3.36
N GLY A 308 69.68 8.55 4.65
CA GLY A 308 70.66 9.40 5.36
C GLY A 308 70.05 10.68 5.97
N LEU A 309 69.71 10.71 7.26
CA LEU A 309 70.56 10.98 8.45
C LEU A 309 70.72 12.48 8.80
N GLN A 310 70.30 12.79 10.04
CA GLN A 310 70.80 13.85 10.97
C GLN A 310 70.48 15.32 10.63
N ALA A 311 70.16 16.23 11.57
CA ALA A 311 70.14 16.20 13.03
C ALA A 311 69.25 17.35 13.58
N ALA A 312 68.83 17.15 14.83
CA ALA A 312 68.52 18.10 15.91
C ALA A 312 68.40 19.60 15.59
N ASP A 313 67.32 20.22 16.08
CA ASP A 313 67.49 21.12 17.22
C ASP A 313 66.21 21.31 18.03
N ARG A 314 66.43 21.74 19.27
CA ARG A 314 65.55 21.80 20.45
C ARG A 314 64.30 22.66 20.26
N ASP A 315 63.16 22.18 20.75
CA ASP A 315 62.35 22.98 21.68
C ASP A 315 61.54 22.08 22.63
N SER A 316 61.62 22.39 23.92
CA SER A 316 60.92 21.71 25.02
C SER A 316 60.42 22.84 25.92
N THR A 317 59.14 23.19 25.90
CA THR A 317 58.06 22.68 26.80
C THR A 317 56.85 23.64 26.67
N PRO A 318 55.63 23.34 27.17
CA PRO A 318 55.08 22.08 27.67
C PRO A 318 53.74 21.68 26.98
N SER A 319 53.63 20.44 26.48
CA SER A 319 52.33 19.77 26.29
C SER A 319 52.39 18.45 27.03
N THR A 320 52.10 18.46 28.33
CA THR A 320 52.38 17.29 29.19
C THR A 320 51.23 16.93 30.14
N ALA A 321 50.00 17.36 29.84
CA ALA A 321 48.81 16.88 30.54
C ALA A 321 47.73 16.39 29.56
N GLU A 322 47.28 17.22 28.62
CA GLU A 322 46.24 16.85 27.65
C GLU A 322 46.69 15.75 26.66
N ASP A 323 47.93 15.80 26.17
CA ASP A 323 48.49 14.74 25.30
C ASP A 323 48.68 13.41 26.04
N SER A 324 49.05 13.43 27.32
CA SER A 324 49.19 12.19 28.12
C SER A 324 47.83 11.59 28.51
N LEU A 325 46.84 12.43 28.79
CA LEU A 325 45.48 12.00 29.14
C LEU A 325 44.77 11.39 27.92
N SER A 326 44.86 12.04 26.75
CA SER A 326 44.26 11.55 25.52
C SER A 326 44.87 10.21 25.05
N VAL A 327 46.18 10.02 25.21
CA VAL A 327 46.86 8.75 24.90
C VAL A 327 46.43 7.62 25.85
N SER A 328 46.24 7.91 27.14
CA SER A 328 45.78 6.91 28.12
C SER A 328 44.33 6.46 27.87
N GLU A 329 43.46 7.38 27.45
CA GLU A 329 42.04 7.07 27.17
C GLU A 329 41.86 6.34 25.85
N ALA A 330 42.65 6.71 24.83
CA ALA A 330 42.64 6.05 23.53
C ALA A 330 43.09 4.58 23.60
N HIS A 331 43.80 4.17 24.65
CA HIS A 331 44.25 2.78 24.81
C HIS A 331 43.09 1.80 25.06
N TRP A 332 42.11 2.17 25.90
CA TRP A 332 41.02 1.27 26.30
C TRP A 332 39.65 1.66 25.70
N MET A 333 39.55 2.85 25.12
CA MET A 333 38.37 3.28 24.35
C MET A 333 38.86 4.01 23.10
N PRO A 334 39.23 3.31 22.02
CA PRO A 334 39.96 3.86 20.88
C PRO A 334 39.13 4.81 20.00
N ASP A 335 37.80 4.66 19.96
CA ASP A 335 36.94 5.51 19.15
C ASP A 335 36.77 6.92 19.76
N PRO A 336 37.25 7.98 19.08
CA PRO A 336 37.22 9.33 19.62
C PRO A 336 35.79 9.91 19.71
N ALA A 337 34.89 9.55 18.79
CA ALA A 337 33.52 10.03 18.79
C ALA A 337 32.73 9.42 19.95
N LEU A 338 32.96 8.14 20.23
CA LEU A 338 32.41 7.44 21.39
C LEU A 338 32.94 8.02 22.71
N ARG A 339 34.27 8.21 22.84
CA ARG A 339 34.88 8.86 24.02
C ARG A 339 34.25 10.21 24.30
N GLN A 340 34.17 11.05 23.27
CA GLN A 340 33.63 12.40 23.39
C GLN A 340 32.14 12.38 23.79
N ALA A 341 31.34 11.50 23.18
CA ALA A 341 29.94 11.39 23.52
C ALA A 341 29.69 10.92 24.96
N ILE A 342 30.52 10.03 25.49
CA ILE A 342 30.43 9.59 26.89
C ILE A 342 30.83 10.72 27.85
N ARG A 343 31.86 11.50 27.50
CA ARG A 343 32.24 12.69 28.28
C ARG A 343 31.10 13.69 28.37
N GLU A 344 30.44 13.97 27.25
CA GLU A 344 29.25 14.83 27.18
C GLU A 344 28.10 14.26 28.02
N LYS A 345 27.80 12.97 27.89
CA LYS A 345 26.70 12.33 28.62
C LYS A 345 26.89 12.32 30.14
N LEU A 346 28.14 12.27 30.60
CA LEU A 346 28.49 12.21 32.02
C LEU A 346 28.93 13.56 32.60
N ASP A 347 28.86 14.63 31.81
CA ASP A 347 29.35 15.97 32.14
C ASP A 347 30.80 15.95 32.68
N ILE A 348 31.70 15.22 32.02
CA ILE A 348 33.12 15.11 32.40
C ILE A 348 33.93 16.14 31.61
N PRO A 349 34.54 17.14 32.28
CA PRO A 349 35.42 18.12 31.64
C PRO A 349 36.62 17.48 30.92
N SER A 350 37.13 18.15 29.88
CA SER A 350 38.24 17.64 29.04
C SER A 350 39.56 17.45 29.79
N ASP A 351 39.76 18.19 30.88
CA ASP A 351 40.93 18.13 31.76
C ASP A 351 40.83 17.02 32.83
N VAL A 352 39.65 16.38 32.96
CA VAL A 352 39.44 15.24 33.86
C VAL A 352 39.53 13.93 33.08
N PRO A 353 40.36 12.95 33.51
CA PRO A 353 40.47 11.67 32.83
C PRO A 353 39.17 10.88 32.85
N LEU A 354 38.74 10.39 31.68
CA LEU A 354 37.66 9.41 31.57
C LEU A 354 38.15 8.07 32.11
N THR A 355 37.41 7.47 33.04
CA THR A 355 37.77 6.20 33.68
C THR A 355 36.66 5.17 33.52
N GLN A 356 37.03 3.89 33.52
CA GLN A 356 36.08 2.77 33.49
C GLN A 356 35.09 2.81 34.66
N ALA A 357 35.53 3.29 35.84
CA ALA A 357 34.68 3.43 37.02
C ALA A 357 33.53 4.43 36.81
N TYR A 358 33.73 5.50 36.02
CA TYR A 358 32.64 6.41 35.67
C TYR A 358 31.55 5.73 34.85
N LEU A 359 31.95 4.90 33.87
CA LEU A 359 31.00 4.12 33.08
C LEU A 359 30.21 3.15 33.96
N GLN A 360 30.91 2.42 34.82
CA GLN A 360 30.31 1.41 35.69
C GLN A 360 29.29 2.01 36.67
N GLN A 361 29.56 3.19 37.24
CA GLN A 361 28.73 3.77 38.31
C GLN A 361 27.65 4.73 37.81
N ARG A 362 27.81 5.33 36.61
CA ARG A 362 27.00 6.48 36.18
C ARG A 362 26.30 6.29 34.84
N LEU A 363 26.77 5.38 33.98
CA LEU A 363 26.24 5.26 32.62
C LEU A 363 25.10 4.23 32.55
N THR A 364 23.86 4.71 32.67
CA THR A 364 22.64 3.88 32.60
C THR A 364 21.91 3.97 31.25
N SER A 365 22.18 5.02 30.48
CA SER A 365 21.69 5.18 29.11
C SER A 365 22.72 5.90 28.24
N LEU A 366 22.74 5.61 26.94
CA LEU A 366 23.59 6.31 25.98
C LEU A 366 22.88 6.41 24.62
N ASP A 367 22.84 7.60 24.03
CA ASP A 367 22.36 7.84 22.65
C ASP A 367 23.47 8.54 21.87
N VAL A 368 23.93 7.88 20.82
CA VAL A 368 25.04 8.31 19.96
C VAL A 368 24.73 8.08 18.48
N ARG A 369 23.49 8.38 18.09
CA ARG A 369 23.03 8.30 16.70
C ARG A 369 23.85 9.18 15.74
N GLY A 370 24.24 8.63 14.59
CA GLY A 370 24.81 9.40 13.49
C GLY A 370 26.18 10.03 13.79
N LYS A 371 26.96 9.45 14.72
CA LYS A 371 28.25 10.00 15.17
C LYS A 371 29.46 9.38 14.46
N GLU A 372 29.22 8.58 13.41
CA GLU A 372 30.25 7.83 12.67
C GLU A 372 31.09 6.88 13.52
N ILE A 373 30.56 6.42 14.65
CA ILE A 373 31.25 5.47 15.56
C ILE A 373 31.47 4.15 14.82
N ALA A 374 32.67 3.59 14.92
CA ALA A 374 33.01 2.32 14.27
C ALA A 374 33.43 1.23 15.26
N ASP A 375 33.90 1.63 16.44
CA ASP A 375 34.44 0.73 17.46
C ASP A 375 33.78 1.00 18.83
N LEU A 376 33.22 -0.05 19.43
CA LEU A 376 32.52 0.00 20.73
C LEU A 376 33.41 -0.39 21.91
N THR A 377 34.70 -0.65 21.69
CA THR A 377 35.64 -1.02 22.75
C THR A 377 35.62 0.02 23.87
N GLY A 378 35.49 -0.46 25.11
CA GLY A 378 35.33 0.33 26.33
C GLY A 378 33.88 0.38 26.86
N VAL A 379 32.87 0.09 26.03
CA VAL A 379 31.45 0.06 26.44
C VAL A 379 31.13 -1.11 27.36
N GLU A 380 31.90 -2.20 27.30
CA GLU A 380 31.77 -3.39 28.16
C GLU A 380 31.87 -3.07 29.66
N HIS A 381 32.48 -1.92 30.01
CA HIS A 381 32.60 -1.45 31.40
C HIS A 381 31.32 -0.79 31.95
N ALA A 382 30.36 -0.43 31.09
CA ALA A 382 29.10 0.19 31.49
C ALA A 382 28.07 -0.86 31.97
N THR A 383 28.40 -1.63 33.00
CA THR A 383 27.61 -2.81 33.43
C THR A 383 26.19 -2.49 33.91
N ASP A 384 25.91 -1.22 34.22
CA ASP A 384 24.59 -0.72 34.64
C ASP A 384 23.75 -0.12 33.50
N LEU A 385 24.21 -0.24 32.25
CA LEU A 385 23.53 0.26 31.06
C LEU A 385 22.21 -0.48 30.81
N GLN A 386 21.12 0.29 30.64
CA GLN A 386 19.76 -0.21 30.43
C GLN A 386 19.20 0.14 29.05
N ALA A 387 19.66 1.24 28.46
CA ALA A 387 19.23 1.70 27.13
C ALA A 387 20.42 2.18 26.29
N LEU A 388 20.53 1.68 25.07
CA LEU A 388 21.61 2.05 24.15
C LEU A 388 21.07 2.30 22.74
N VAL A 389 21.34 3.49 22.20
CA VAL A 389 20.94 3.91 20.85
C VAL A 389 22.20 4.21 20.03
N LEU A 390 22.40 3.43 18.97
CA LEU A 390 23.60 3.42 18.11
C LEU A 390 23.25 3.55 16.61
N ILE A 391 22.08 4.09 16.30
CA ILE A 391 21.52 4.18 14.94
C ILE A 391 22.45 4.93 13.97
N GLU A 392 22.55 4.46 12.72
CA GLU A 392 23.25 5.12 11.60
C GLU A 392 24.72 5.44 11.91
N ASN A 393 25.46 4.44 12.37
CA ASN A 393 26.90 4.49 12.62
C ASN A 393 27.64 3.53 11.66
N LYS A 394 28.92 3.24 11.92
CA LYS A 394 29.78 2.35 11.11
C LYS A 394 30.18 1.09 11.89
N ILE A 395 29.31 0.66 12.81
CA ILE A 395 29.59 -0.44 13.73
C ILE A 395 29.45 -1.77 12.98
N HIS A 396 30.42 -2.66 13.15
CA HIS A 396 30.37 -4.02 12.61
C HIS A 396 30.60 -5.07 13.72
N ASP A 397 31.41 -4.74 14.72
CA ASP A 397 31.64 -5.57 15.91
C ASP A 397 30.84 -5.07 17.12
N ILE A 398 30.00 -5.96 17.66
CA ILE A 398 29.19 -5.72 18.87
C ILE A 398 29.60 -6.61 20.04
N SER A 399 30.76 -7.27 19.96
CA SER A 399 31.32 -8.09 21.05
C SER A 399 31.39 -7.38 22.41
N PRO A 400 31.71 -6.06 22.48
CA PRO A 400 31.66 -5.29 23.73
C PRO A 400 30.30 -5.30 24.47
N LEU A 401 29.20 -5.63 23.78
CA LEU A 401 27.86 -5.65 24.38
C LEU A 401 27.54 -6.93 25.16
N SER A 402 28.31 -8.01 24.97
CA SER A 402 27.98 -9.36 25.45
C SER A 402 27.78 -9.52 26.96
N GLY A 403 28.36 -8.63 27.76
CA GLY A 403 28.24 -8.64 29.23
C GLY A 403 27.13 -7.74 29.80
N LEU A 404 26.46 -6.94 28.98
CA LEU A 404 25.57 -5.85 29.42
C LEU A 404 24.14 -6.35 29.72
N THR A 405 24.05 -7.35 30.59
CA THR A 405 22.83 -8.12 30.92
C THR A 405 21.66 -7.30 31.50
N LYS A 406 21.88 -6.02 31.81
CA LYS A 406 20.84 -5.08 32.26
C LYS A 406 20.16 -4.31 31.12
N LEU A 407 20.63 -4.44 29.88
CA LEU A 407 20.01 -3.81 28.71
C LEU A 407 18.56 -4.29 28.52
N GLY A 408 17.63 -3.34 28.53
CA GLY A 408 16.22 -3.55 28.20
C GLY A 408 15.84 -2.96 26.83
N PHE A 409 16.58 -1.96 26.35
CA PHE A 409 16.37 -1.32 25.05
C PHE A 409 17.70 -1.22 24.29
N LEU A 410 17.73 -1.72 23.06
CA LEU A 410 18.88 -1.65 22.17
C LEU A 410 18.47 -1.31 20.74
N ASP A 411 19.04 -0.24 20.20
CA ASP A 411 18.87 0.14 18.80
C ASP A 411 20.23 0.23 18.09
N LEU A 412 20.41 -0.64 17.10
CA LEU A 412 21.59 -0.83 16.27
C LEU A 412 21.26 -0.64 14.78
N GLY A 413 20.12 -0.03 14.45
CA GLY A 413 19.67 0.12 13.07
C GLY A 413 20.63 0.94 12.19
N GLY A 414 20.78 0.58 10.92
CA GLY A 414 21.63 1.32 9.97
C GLY A 414 23.13 1.20 10.27
N ASN A 415 23.61 0.00 10.56
CA ASN A 415 25.03 -0.29 10.80
C ASN A 415 25.53 -1.38 9.82
N GLN A 416 26.67 -2.01 10.11
CA GLN A 416 27.32 -3.04 9.27
C GLN A 416 27.45 -4.36 10.06
N ILE A 417 26.45 -4.66 10.88
CA ILE A 417 26.45 -5.83 11.77
C ILE A 417 25.97 -7.06 11.00
N SER A 418 26.63 -8.19 11.19
CA SER A 418 26.19 -9.49 10.68
C SER A 418 26.18 -10.58 11.74
N ASP A 419 27.00 -10.45 12.79
CA ASP A 419 27.09 -11.41 13.90
C ASP A 419 26.30 -10.94 15.13
N LEU A 420 25.22 -11.66 15.45
CA LEU A 420 24.37 -11.39 16.60
C LEU A 420 24.71 -12.22 17.85
N ARG A 421 25.72 -13.10 17.80
CA ARG A 421 26.11 -13.94 18.96
C ARG A 421 26.34 -13.15 20.25
N PRO A 422 26.95 -11.95 20.22
CA PRO A 422 27.11 -11.14 21.43
C PRO A 422 25.78 -10.77 22.12
N LEU A 423 24.64 -10.79 21.42
CA LEU A 423 23.35 -10.46 22.02
C LEU A 423 22.70 -11.65 22.76
N ALA A 424 23.15 -12.89 22.54
CA ALA A 424 22.48 -14.10 23.02
C ALA A 424 22.32 -14.17 24.56
N THR A 425 23.17 -13.46 25.30
CA THR A 425 23.18 -13.41 26.76
C THR A 425 22.29 -12.31 27.34
N LEU A 426 21.76 -11.40 26.51
CA LEU A 426 21.02 -10.19 26.93
C LEU A 426 19.54 -10.50 27.22
N THR A 427 19.27 -11.49 28.06
CA THR A 427 17.92 -12.05 28.29
C THR A 427 16.89 -11.07 28.88
N ARG A 428 17.30 -9.87 29.34
CA ARG A 428 16.40 -8.80 29.81
C ARG A 428 15.93 -7.86 28.70
N LEU A 429 16.41 -8.04 27.48
CA LEU A 429 16.09 -7.17 26.38
C LEU A 429 14.59 -7.26 26.04
N GLU A 430 13.89 -6.13 26.09
CA GLU A 430 12.47 -6.03 25.74
C GLU A 430 12.25 -5.44 24.35
N THR A 431 13.18 -4.60 23.89
CA THR A 431 13.12 -3.96 22.57
C THR A 431 14.47 -4.04 21.87
N LEU A 432 14.46 -4.60 20.65
CA LEU A 432 15.63 -4.73 19.79
C LEU A 432 15.33 -4.20 18.39
N HIS A 433 16.12 -3.24 17.95
CA HIS A 433 16.10 -2.74 16.58
C HIS A 433 17.47 -3.00 15.93
N ILE A 434 17.49 -3.81 14.87
CA ILE A 434 18.70 -4.22 14.11
C ILE A 434 18.44 -4.10 12.59
N TRP A 435 17.49 -3.26 12.20
CA TRP A 435 17.13 -3.03 10.81
C TRP A 435 18.28 -2.44 9.98
N ARG A 436 18.29 -2.65 8.67
CA ARG A 436 19.32 -2.13 7.75
C ARG A 436 20.74 -2.45 8.23
N ASN A 437 20.99 -3.74 8.39
CA ASN A 437 22.29 -4.32 8.64
C ASN A 437 22.55 -5.40 7.56
N GLY A 438 23.58 -6.24 7.73
CA GLY A 438 23.88 -7.36 6.84
C GLY A 438 23.63 -8.70 7.52
N ILE A 439 22.53 -8.81 8.27
CA ILE A 439 22.24 -9.98 9.11
C ILE A 439 21.59 -11.07 8.24
N GLU A 440 22.11 -12.29 8.32
CA GLU A 440 21.51 -13.47 7.69
C GLU A 440 20.97 -14.47 8.74
N ASP A 441 21.66 -14.58 9.88
CA ASP A 441 21.37 -15.53 10.96
C ASP A 441 20.85 -14.83 12.22
N ILE A 442 19.62 -15.18 12.61
CA ILE A 442 18.97 -14.70 13.84
C ILE A 442 18.83 -15.80 14.91
N SER A 443 19.44 -16.97 14.73
CA SER A 443 19.48 -18.02 15.76
C SER A 443 19.99 -17.55 17.13
N PRO A 444 20.89 -16.55 17.26
CA PRO A 444 21.27 -16.03 18.57
C PRO A 444 20.14 -15.37 19.36
N LEU A 445 19.01 -15.02 18.71
CA LEU A 445 17.88 -14.35 19.36
C LEU A 445 16.95 -15.32 20.09
N THR A 446 17.02 -16.63 19.86
CA THR A 446 16.09 -17.63 20.42
C THR A 446 16.02 -17.61 21.95
N GLY A 447 17.09 -17.20 22.64
CA GLY A 447 17.14 -17.10 24.10
C GLY A 447 16.55 -15.81 24.70
N LEU A 448 16.16 -14.83 23.88
CA LEU A 448 15.68 -13.51 24.32
C LEU A 448 14.19 -13.53 24.66
N VAL A 449 13.80 -14.43 25.57
CA VAL A 449 12.39 -14.74 25.86
C VAL A 449 11.54 -13.56 26.33
N ASN A 450 12.16 -12.47 26.81
CA ASN A 450 11.46 -11.26 27.26
C ASN A 450 11.27 -10.20 26.15
N LEU A 451 11.70 -10.50 24.92
CA LEU A 451 11.62 -9.57 23.81
C LEU A 451 10.15 -9.34 23.41
N LYS A 452 9.73 -8.07 23.44
CA LYS A 452 8.37 -7.63 23.08
C LYS A 452 8.32 -6.97 21.71
N LYS A 453 9.39 -6.27 21.34
CA LYS A 453 9.47 -5.52 20.07
C LYS A 453 10.75 -5.85 19.35
N LEU A 454 10.63 -6.29 18.10
CA LEU A 454 11.74 -6.64 17.23
C LEU A 454 11.62 -5.95 15.88
N SER A 455 12.69 -5.31 15.41
CA SER A 455 12.77 -4.72 14.08
C SER A 455 14.00 -5.23 13.36
N ILE A 456 13.79 -6.07 12.36
CA ILE A 456 14.81 -6.75 11.56
C ILE A 456 14.68 -6.45 10.06
N GLN A 457 13.88 -5.46 9.69
CA GLN A 457 13.65 -5.09 8.29
C GLN A 457 14.95 -4.68 7.58
N ASN A 458 15.02 -4.94 6.26
CA ASN A 458 16.16 -4.64 5.40
C ASN A 458 17.46 -5.32 5.87
N ASN A 459 17.41 -6.62 6.14
CA ASN A 459 18.58 -7.48 6.29
C ASN A 459 18.54 -8.56 5.19
N ASP A 460 19.29 -9.65 5.32
CA ASP A 460 19.31 -10.78 4.39
C ASP A 460 18.82 -12.08 5.08
N ILE A 461 17.85 -11.95 6.00
CA ILE A 461 17.35 -13.04 6.85
C ILE A 461 16.36 -13.91 6.09
N LYS A 462 16.63 -15.22 6.02
CA LYS A 462 15.79 -16.20 5.30
C LYS A 462 15.03 -17.15 6.22
N ASP A 463 15.55 -17.42 7.40
CA ASP A 463 14.96 -18.32 8.39
C ASP A 463 14.44 -17.53 9.60
N PHE A 464 13.13 -17.60 9.82
CA PHE A 464 12.44 -16.95 10.94
C PHE A 464 12.08 -17.90 12.08
N SER A 465 12.35 -19.21 11.95
CA SER A 465 12.07 -20.20 13.00
C SER A 465 12.74 -19.89 14.35
N PRO A 466 13.88 -19.18 14.45
CA PRO A 466 14.41 -18.73 15.74
C PRO A 466 13.46 -17.86 16.58
N LEU A 467 12.43 -17.28 15.97
CA LEU A 467 11.44 -16.42 16.63
C LEU A 467 10.28 -17.20 17.27
N ASP A 468 10.06 -18.47 16.90
CA ASP A 468 8.89 -19.27 17.31
C ASP A 468 8.78 -19.43 18.85
N GLY A 469 9.92 -19.39 19.55
CA GLY A 469 10.00 -19.51 21.00
C GLY A 469 9.73 -18.22 21.78
N LEU A 470 9.64 -17.06 21.11
CA LEU A 470 9.55 -15.74 21.74
C LEU A 470 8.10 -15.34 22.03
N ARG A 471 7.52 -15.98 23.06
CA ARG A 471 6.08 -15.88 23.40
C ARG A 471 5.59 -14.49 23.83
N HIS A 472 6.51 -13.58 24.18
CA HIS A 472 6.18 -12.21 24.59
C HIS A 472 6.28 -11.19 23.45
N LEU A 473 6.57 -11.64 22.23
CA LEU A 473 6.76 -10.78 21.08
C LEU A 473 5.41 -10.22 20.60
N GLU A 474 5.23 -8.91 20.76
CA GLU A 474 4.00 -8.18 20.43
C GLU A 474 4.09 -7.51 19.05
N VAL A 475 5.29 -7.07 18.67
CA VAL A 475 5.52 -6.33 17.42
C VAL A 475 6.78 -6.84 16.74
N VAL A 476 6.65 -7.25 15.48
CA VAL A 476 7.77 -7.65 14.61
C VAL A 476 7.71 -6.88 13.29
N LYS A 477 8.80 -6.20 12.93
CA LYS A 477 9.00 -5.59 11.62
C LYS A 477 10.02 -6.43 10.83
N ILE A 478 9.60 -7.06 9.71
CA ILE A 478 10.44 -7.99 8.92
C ILE A 478 10.63 -7.62 7.44
N LYS A 479 10.12 -6.46 7.01
CA LYS A 479 10.09 -6.08 5.57
C LYS A 479 11.49 -6.05 4.94
N GLY A 480 11.61 -6.37 3.64
CA GLY A 480 12.86 -6.18 2.89
C GLY A 480 13.98 -7.17 3.20
N ASN A 481 13.67 -8.35 3.76
CA ASN A 481 14.63 -9.43 4.03
C ASN A 481 14.86 -10.40 2.86
N PHE A 482 14.17 -10.20 1.73
CA PHE A 482 14.22 -11.09 0.57
C PHE A 482 14.57 -10.30 -0.70
N ARG A 483 15.47 -10.81 -1.53
CA ARG A 483 15.84 -10.18 -2.81
C ARG A 483 15.04 -10.79 -3.97
N ILE A 484 14.73 -9.98 -4.98
CA ILE A 484 14.15 -10.44 -6.26
C ILE A 484 15.11 -11.46 -6.88
N GLY A 485 14.77 -12.74 -6.81
CA GLY A 485 15.60 -13.88 -7.26
C GLY A 485 15.90 -14.93 -6.19
N ASP A 486 15.68 -14.62 -4.90
CA ASP A 486 15.72 -15.61 -3.81
C ASP A 486 14.45 -16.47 -3.74
N TYR A 487 13.41 -16.13 -4.53
CA TYR A 487 12.16 -16.87 -4.56
C TYR A 487 12.35 -18.27 -5.15
N ILE A 488 11.94 -19.25 -4.33
CA ILE A 488 11.98 -20.69 -4.58
C ILE A 488 11.43 -20.98 -5.99
N PRO A 489 12.04 -21.92 -6.76
CA PRO A 489 11.50 -22.36 -8.03
C PRO A 489 10.01 -22.69 -7.90
N ARG A 490 9.19 -22.25 -8.86
CA ARG A 490 7.74 -22.52 -8.90
C ARG A 490 7.43 -23.93 -8.37
N VAL A 491 6.81 -24.04 -7.21
CA VAL A 491 6.18 -25.30 -6.80
C VAL A 491 5.25 -25.70 -7.94
N ALA A 492 5.48 -26.85 -8.56
CA ALA A 492 4.70 -27.26 -9.71
C ALA A 492 3.20 -27.28 -9.34
N VAL A 493 2.34 -26.88 -10.27
CA VAL A 493 0.89 -26.88 -10.05
C VAL A 493 0.34 -28.31 -9.98
N ALA A 494 0.90 -29.23 -10.77
CA ALA A 494 0.38 -30.59 -10.89
C ALA A 494 0.39 -31.39 -9.56
N PRO A 495 1.45 -31.38 -8.74
CA PRO A 495 1.42 -32.01 -7.41
C PRO A 495 0.35 -31.40 -6.49
N ARG A 496 0.22 -30.06 -6.47
CA ARG A 496 -0.79 -29.36 -5.65
C ARG A 496 -2.22 -29.78 -5.97
N ILE A 497 -2.51 -29.97 -7.26
CA ILE A 497 -3.81 -30.50 -7.72
C ILE A 497 -3.98 -31.96 -7.30
N LYS A 498 -2.94 -32.78 -7.45
CA LYS A 498 -2.99 -34.22 -7.21
C LYS A 498 -3.11 -34.57 -5.72
N ASP A 499 -2.49 -33.79 -4.85
CA ASP A 499 -2.32 -34.12 -3.44
C ASP A 499 -3.35 -33.47 -2.50
N ARG A 500 -4.27 -32.66 -3.04
CA ARG A 500 -5.32 -32.00 -2.26
C ARG A 500 -6.45 -32.93 -1.82
N ASP A 501 -7.10 -32.53 -0.74
CA ASP A 501 -8.32 -33.17 -0.25
C ASP A 501 -9.56 -32.52 -0.88
N TYR A 502 -10.68 -33.24 -0.85
CA TYR A 502 -11.96 -32.79 -1.37
C TYR A 502 -13.00 -32.68 -0.23
N PRO A 503 -14.02 -31.81 -0.38
CA PRO A 503 -14.27 -30.88 -1.50
C PRO A 503 -13.24 -29.75 -1.63
N SER A 504 -12.85 -29.41 -2.86
CA SER A 504 -11.88 -28.35 -3.14
C SER A 504 -12.60 -27.10 -3.64
N ILE A 505 -12.48 -26.00 -2.89
CA ILE A 505 -13.30 -24.80 -3.07
C ILE A 505 -12.49 -23.69 -3.73
N PHE A 506 -13.13 -22.90 -4.60
CA PHE A 506 -12.51 -21.71 -5.18
C PHE A 506 -13.26 -20.42 -4.85
N ALA A 507 -12.53 -19.31 -4.88
CA ALA A 507 -13.07 -17.96 -4.75
C ALA A 507 -12.80 -17.13 -6.01
N ALA A 508 -13.84 -16.47 -6.50
CA ALA A 508 -13.84 -15.68 -7.73
C ALA A 508 -13.80 -14.17 -7.45
N TRP A 509 -13.01 -13.41 -8.23
CA TRP A 509 -12.99 -11.94 -8.37
C TRP A 509 -12.71 -11.09 -7.11
N SER A 510 -13.51 -11.27 -6.06
CA SER A 510 -13.55 -10.50 -4.81
C SER A 510 -13.77 -11.41 -3.59
N GLY A 511 -13.48 -12.71 -3.74
CA GLY A 511 -13.82 -13.77 -2.78
C GLY A 511 -12.95 -13.86 -1.51
N ASN A 512 -12.29 -12.77 -1.09
CA ASN A 512 -11.67 -12.68 0.23
C ASN A 512 -12.72 -12.52 1.36
N ASN A 513 -14.02 -12.63 1.06
CA ASN A 513 -15.08 -12.44 2.02
C ASN A 513 -16.02 -13.65 2.06
N ILE A 514 -15.98 -14.38 3.18
CA ILE A 514 -16.87 -15.49 3.49
C ILE A 514 -17.97 -14.95 4.40
N LEU A 515 -19.20 -14.85 3.89
CA LEU A 515 -20.25 -14.05 4.51
C LEU A 515 -20.62 -14.48 5.94
N ASN A 516 -20.56 -15.77 6.24
CA ASN A 516 -20.86 -16.32 7.56
C ASN A 516 -19.64 -16.51 8.45
N LEU A 517 -18.45 -16.07 8.01
CA LEU A 517 -17.22 -16.06 8.80
C LEU A 517 -16.60 -14.63 8.79
N PRO A 518 -17.34 -13.60 9.24
CA PRO A 518 -16.93 -12.19 9.07
C PRO A 518 -15.72 -11.77 9.94
N ASN A 519 -15.27 -12.65 10.84
CA ASN A 519 -14.11 -12.39 11.70
C ASN A 519 -12.79 -12.81 11.08
N LEU A 520 -12.81 -13.49 9.93
CA LEU A 520 -11.60 -13.82 9.20
C LEU A 520 -11.01 -12.55 8.60
N SER A 521 -9.70 -12.40 8.72
CA SER A 521 -8.96 -11.46 7.89
C SER A 521 -9.04 -11.88 6.41
N ASP A 522 -8.84 -10.92 5.50
CA ASP A 522 -8.75 -11.18 4.05
C ASP A 522 -7.82 -12.35 3.72
N ASP A 523 -6.70 -12.44 4.44
CA ASP A 523 -5.69 -13.46 4.23
C ASP A 523 -6.15 -14.85 4.68
N GLU A 524 -6.80 -14.92 5.85
CA GLU A 524 -7.38 -16.17 6.34
C GLU A 524 -8.47 -16.65 5.37
N ALA A 525 -9.37 -15.77 4.93
CA ALA A 525 -10.40 -16.09 3.95
C ALA A 525 -9.82 -16.60 2.61
N VAL A 526 -8.71 -16.04 2.14
CA VAL A 526 -8.01 -16.54 0.95
C VAL A 526 -7.43 -17.94 1.19
N ILE A 527 -6.83 -18.19 2.35
CA ILE A 527 -6.22 -19.49 2.70
C ILE A 527 -7.26 -20.61 2.79
N HIS A 528 -8.52 -20.28 3.12
CA HIS A 528 -9.64 -21.24 3.11
C HIS A 528 -9.93 -21.85 1.72
N HIS A 529 -9.43 -21.25 0.64
CA HIS A 529 -9.67 -21.72 -0.73
C HIS A 529 -8.43 -22.39 -1.31
N ASP A 530 -8.63 -23.41 -2.14
CA ASP A 530 -7.53 -24.05 -2.90
C ASP A 530 -7.26 -23.36 -4.24
N LEU A 531 -8.24 -22.64 -4.78
CA LEU A 531 -8.11 -21.86 -6.01
C LEU A 531 -8.66 -20.46 -5.80
N PHE A 532 -7.91 -19.46 -6.22
CA PHE A 532 -8.28 -18.08 -6.00
C PHE A 532 -7.98 -17.20 -7.21
N TRP A 533 -8.97 -16.40 -7.61
CA TRP A 533 -8.84 -15.41 -8.67
C TRP A 533 -8.68 -14.02 -8.09
N SER A 534 -7.60 -13.34 -8.46
CA SER A 534 -7.29 -11.93 -8.17
C SER A 534 -7.67 -11.44 -6.76
N GLY A 535 -6.66 -11.25 -5.92
CA GLY A 535 -6.80 -10.54 -4.63
C GLY A 535 -5.53 -9.77 -4.30
N PRO A 536 -5.55 -8.99 -3.20
CA PRO A 536 -4.88 -7.71 -3.08
C PRO A 536 -3.36 -7.73 -3.26
N GLY A 537 -2.81 -6.55 -3.59
CA GLY A 537 -1.38 -6.24 -3.50
C GLY A 537 -0.58 -6.35 -4.81
N PHE A 538 -0.98 -7.22 -5.74
CA PHE A 538 -0.45 -7.25 -7.11
C PHE A 538 -1.56 -7.68 -8.08
N HIS A 539 -1.79 -6.96 -9.18
CA HIS A 539 -2.80 -7.32 -10.19
C HIS A 539 -2.54 -6.61 -11.54
N LEU A 540 -3.23 -7.07 -12.59
CA LEU A 540 -3.26 -6.39 -13.88
C LEU A 540 -4.39 -5.36 -13.90
N GLN A 541 -4.12 -4.15 -14.36
CA GLN A 541 -5.12 -3.10 -14.56
C GLN A 541 -4.77 -2.27 -15.80
N TRP A 542 -5.77 -1.84 -16.56
CA TRP A 542 -5.58 -1.03 -17.75
C TRP A 542 -5.19 0.43 -17.40
N HIS A 543 -4.55 1.15 -18.33
CA HIS A 543 -3.94 2.44 -18.04
C HIS A 543 -3.81 3.33 -19.27
N ARG A 544 -4.05 4.66 -19.13
CA ARG A 544 -4.16 5.69 -20.21
C ARG A 544 -2.98 5.88 -21.15
N THR A 545 -1.90 5.12 -20.98
CA THR A 545 -0.71 5.26 -21.79
C THR A 545 -0.74 4.26 -22.94
N PRO A 546 -0.03 4.52 -24.06
CA PRO A 546 -0.05 3.64 -25.24
C PRO A 546 0.33 2.17 -24.96
N GLU A 547 0.99 1.88 -23.84
CA GLU A 547 1.46 0.55 -23.46
C GLU A 547 0.37 -0.36 -22.84
N GLY A 548 -0.83 0.18 -22.58
CA GLY A 548 -2.01 -0.58 -22.15
C GLY A 548 -1.92 -1.17 -20.74
N LEU A 549 -2.37 -2.43 -20.56
CA LEU A 549 -2.50 -3.14 -19.28
C LEU A 549 -1.19 -3.15 -18.48
N ARG A 550 -1.19 -2.84 -17.19
CA ARG A 550 0.01 -2.76 -16.33
C ARG A 550 -0.14 -3.60 -15.08
N LEU A 551 0.99 -4.04 -14.54
CA LEU A 551 1.05 -4.67 -13.22
C LEU A 551 1.11 -3.57 -12.16
N PHE A 552 0.17 -3.60 -11.23
CA PHE A 552 0.08 -2.68 -10.09
C PHE A 552 0.46 -3.41 -8.81
N GLY A 553 1.29 -2.80 -7.97
CA GLY A 553 1.73 -3.38 -6.70
C GLY A 553 3.24 -3.42 -6.53
N ARG A 554 3.69 -3.69 -5.31
CA ARG A 554 5.12 -3.91 -4.99
C ARG A 554 5.44 -5.39 -5.16
N ILE A 555 6.37 -5.71 -6.07
CA ILE A 555 6.68 -7.09 -6.44
C ILE A 555 7.20 -7.92 -5.25
N ASP A 556 8.03 -7.33 -4.38
CA ASP A 556 8.56 -8.00 -3.18
C ASP A 556 7.46 -8.34 -2.17
N ASP A 557 6.55 -7.39 -1.94
CA ASP A 557 5.42 -7.57 -1.04
C ASP A 557 4.49 -8.66 -1.60
N ALA A 558 4.31 -8.70 -2.93
CA ALA A 558 3.50 -9.71 -3.62
C ALA A 558 4.09 -11.12 -3.55
N HIS A 559 5.40 -11.24 -3.68
CA HIS A 559 6.08 -12.53 -3.56
C HIS A 559 6.08 -13.03 -2.12
N TRP A 560 6.38 -12.16 -1.15
CA TRP A 560 6.24 -12.52 0.27
C TRP A 560 4.82 -13.00 0.57
N LYS A 561 3.82 -12.26 0.08
CA LYS A 561 2.41 -12.62 0.24
C LYS A 561 2.11 -14.00 -0.33
N ARG A 562 2.61 -14.30 -1.53
CA ARG A 562 2.47 -15.61 -2.17
C ARG A 562 3.07 -16.73 -1.32
N GLU A 563 4.32 -16.57 -0.87
CA GLU A 563 4.99 -17.58 -0.05
C GLU A 563 4.29 -17.79 1.29
N TYR A 564 3.83 -16.71 1.92
CA TYR A 564 3.00 -16.78 3.11
C TYR A 564 1.73 -17.61 2.85
N LEU A 565 0.95 -17.29 1.82
CA LEU A 565 -0.27 -18.04 1.50
C LEU A 565 0.00 -19.52 1.22
N LEU A 566 1.06 -19.86 0.48
CA LEU A 566 1.45 -21.24 0.21
C LEU A 566 1.95 -21.99 1.44
N SER A 567 2.58 -21.29 2.39
CA SER A 567 2.98 -21.90 3.67
C SER A 567 1.78 -22.31 4.52
N GLN A 568 0.65 -21.62 4.36
CA GLN A 568 -0.58 -21.89 5.10
C GLN A 568 -1.50 -22.88 4.37
N ASN A 569 -1.62 -22.75 3.04
CA ASN A 569 -2.28 -23.73 2.16
C ASN A 569 -1.33 -24.17 1.04
N PRO A 570 -0.66 -25.33 1.16
CA PRO A 570 0.25 -25.85 0.15
C PRO A 570 -0.41 -26.18 -1.20
N ASN A 571 -1.73 -26.38 -1.23
CA ASN A 571 -2.48 -26.70 -2.45
C ASN A 571 -2.97 -25.45 -3.19
N PHE A 572 -2.76 -24.26 -2.63
CA PHE A 572 -3.24 -23.00 -3.16
C PHE A 572 -2.79 -22.74 -4.59
N ILE A 573 -3.74 -22.37 -5.46
CA ILE A 573 -3.53 -21.96 -6.85
C ILE A 573 -4.01 -20.53 -7.02
N ARG A 574 -3.14 -19.67 -7.57
CA ARG A 574 -3.47 -18.26 -7.81
C ARG A 574 -3.55 -17.93 -9.30
N LEU A 575 -4.67 -17.39 -9.75
CA LEU A 575 -4.86 -16.89 -11.11
C LEU A 575 -5.09 -15.37 -11.12
N VAL A 576 -4.79 -14.74 -12.26
CA VAL A 576 -5.12 -13.33 -12.53
C VAL A 576 -6.02 -13.22 -13.76
N SER A 577 -7.02 -12.34 -13.71
CA SER A 577 -7.83 -12.04 -14.90
C SER A 577 -6.98 -11.30 -15.93
N LEU A 578 -7.14 -11.69 -17.20
CA LEU A 578 -6.66 -10.93 -18.35
C LEU A 578 -7.88 -10.48 -19.15
N ASP A 579 -8.38 -9.30 -18.83
CA ASP A 579 -9.52 -8.71 -19.52
C ASP A 579 -9.07 -8.29 -20.92
N TYR A 580 -9.70 -8.85 -21.96
CA TYR A 580 -9.29 -8.64 -23.36
C TYR A 580 -10.42 -8.14 -24.26
N THR A 581 -11.67 -8.18 -23.79
CA THR A 581 -12.84 -7.78 -24.56
C THR A 581 -13.23 -6.32 -24.37
N ASP A 582 -12.80 -5.72 -23.26
CA ASP A 582 -13.27 -4.42 -22.80
C ASP A 582 -12.28 -3.71 -21.86
N ALA A 583 -12.45 -2.40 -21.74
CA ALA A 583 -11.75 -1.52 -20.80
C ALA A 583 -12.56 -0.25 -20.50
N GLU A 584 -12.26 0.42 -19.40
CA GLU A 584 -12.90 1.67 -18.99
C GLU A 584 -12.41 2.88 -19.81
N LEU A 585 -13.17 3.98 -19.79
CA LEU A 585 -12.71 5.26 -20.37
C LEU A 585 -11.44 5.78 -19.72
N ALA A 586 -11.22 5.42 -18.46
CA ALA A 586 -10.03 5.81 -17.74
C ALA A 586 -8.79 5.04 -18.20
N ASP A 587 -8.91 4.08 -19.12
CA ASP A 587 -7.84 3.18 -19.51
C ASP A 587 -7.23 3.51 -20.87
N TYR A 588 -7.98 4.09 -21.80
CA TYR A 588 -7.45 4.53 -23.09
C TYR A 588 -8.07 5.85 -23.53
N PRO A 589 -7.32 6.68 -24.27
CA PRO A 589 -7.86 7.94 -24.75
C PRO A 589 -9.01 7.70 -25.72
N GLU A 590 -9.87 8.71 -25.86
CA GLU A 590 -11.07 8.60 -26.67
C GLU A 590 -10.80 8.33 -28.15
N ASP A 591 -9.66 8.80 -28.65
CA ASP A 591 -9.20 8.62 -30.02
C ASP A 591 -8.40 7.32 -30.23
N TRP A 592 -8.30 6.44 -29.22
CA TRP A 592 -7.61 5.16 -29.41
C TRP A 592 -8.29 4.35 -30.54
N PRO A 593 -7.53 3.92 -31.57
CA PRO A 593 -8.12 3.38 -32.80
C PRO A 593 -8.71 1.98 -32.63
N HIS A 594 -8.45 1.32 -31.50
CA HIS A 594 -8.87 -0.06 -31.25
C HIS A 594 -10.14 -0.16 -30.40
N TRP A 595 -10.84 0.95 -30.16
CA TRP A 595 -12.21 0.90 -29.69
C TRP A 595 -13.14 0.40 -30.80
N ILE A 596 -14.11 -0.43 -30.45
CA ILE A 596 -15.23 -0.71 -31.35
C ILE A 596 -16.15 0.51 -31.37
N ARG A 597 -16.58 0.91 -32.56
CA ARG A 597 -17.46 2.05 -32.76
C ARG A 597 -18.76 1.65 -33.46
N ASP A 598 -19.84 2.31 -33.08
CA ASP A 598 -21.12 2.23 -33.77
C ASP A 598 -21.10 3.01 -35.10
N GLU A 599 -22.21 2.95 -35.83
CA GLU A 599 -22.37 3.64 -37.13
C GLU A 599 -22.24 5.17 -37.03
N ASN A 600 -22.41 5.74 -35.83
CA ASN A 600 -22.26 7.16 -35.55
C ASN A 600 -20.83 7.54 -35.10
N GLY A 601 -19.92 6.57 -35.04
CA GLY A 601 -18.54 6.76 -34.58
C GLY A 601 -18.39 6.80 -33.06
N ASN A 602 -19.44 6.53 -32.28
CA ASN A 602 -19.37 6.46 -30.83
C ASN A 602 -18.83 5.10 -30.40
N ARG A 603 -18.09 5.06 -29.28
CA ARG A 603 -17.60 3.80 -28.72
C ARG A 603 -18.76 2.95 -28.22
N VAL A 604 -18.68 1.64 -28.46
CA VAL A 604 -19.71 0.69 -28.07
C VAL A 604 -19.47 0.25 -26.62
N ARG A 605 -20.50 0.33 -25.77
CA ARG A 605 -20.47 -0.17 -24.39
C ARG A 605 -20.66 -1.67 -24.36
N VAL A 606 -20.16 -2.31 -23.29
CA VAL A 606 -20.30 -3.75 -23.09
C VAL A 606 -21.77 -4.18 -22.94
N TYR A 607 -22.58 -3.36 -22.28
CA TYR A 607 -24.04 -3.44 -22.23
C TYR A 607 -24.62 -2.05 -21.90
N ALA A 608 -25.93 -1.87 -22.04
CA ALA A 608 -26.61 -0.63 -21.72
C ALA A 608 -26.36 -0.22 -20.25
N GLY A 609 -25.67 0.91 -20.03
CA GLY A 609 -25.33 1.42 -18.70
C GLY A 609 -23.97 0.95 -18.13
N ALA A 610 -23.23 0.08 -18.81
CA ALA A 610 -21.88 -0.32 -18.39
C ALA A 610 -20.90 0.87 -18.41
N SER A 611 -19.97 0.93 -17.46
CA SER A 611 -18.81 1.86 -17.49
C SER A 611 -17.83 1.53 -18.61
N ASP A 612 -17.79 0.27 -19.01
CA ASP A 612 -16.75 -0.31 -19.85
C ASP A 612 -17.14 -0.28 -21.32
N PHE A 613 -16.12 -0.17 -22.17
CA PHE A 613 -16.24 -0.07 -23.62
C PHE A 613 -15.49 -1.20 -24.31
N LEU A 614 -16.00 -1.62 -25.46
CA LEU A 614 -15.50 -2.77 -26.18
C LEU A 614 -14.22 -2.47 -26.94
N ILE A 615 -13.25 -3.37 -26.82
CA ILE A 615 -11.98 -3.35 -27.52
C ILE A 615 -12.05 -4.28 -28.74
N ASP A 616 -11.42 -3.84 -29.84
CA ASP A 616 -11.16 -4.68 -30.99
C ASP A 616 -9.94 -5.59 -30.78
N PHE A 617 -10.12 -6.65 -29.98
CA PHE A 617 -9.08 -7.65 -29.74
C PHE A 617 -8.74 -8.49 -30.99
N THR A 618 -9.50 -8.38 -32.07
CA THR A 618 -9.17 -9.05 -33.33
C THR A 618 -7.99 -8.37 -34.03
N HIS A 619 -7.71 -7.10 -33.69
CA HIS A 619 -6.61 -6.35 -34.24
C HIS A 619 -5.25 -6.90 -33.76
N PRO A 620 -4.26 -7.17 -34.64
CA PRO A 620 -2.98 -7.78 -34.27
C PRO A 620 -2.23 -7.05 -33.17
N VAL A 621 -2.22 -5.70 -33.20
CA VAL A 621 -1.57 -4.87 -32.17
C VAL A 621 -2.15 -5.13 -30.78
N VAL A 622 -3.48 -5.28 -30.67
CA VAL A 622 -4.13 -5.57 -29.38
C VAL A 622 -3.79 -6.98 -28.92
N GLN A 623 -3.77 -7.96 -29.82
CA GLN A 623 -3.32 -9.32 -29.50
C GLN A 623 -1.86 -9.34 -29.00
N ASP A 624 -0.98 -8.55 -29.62
CA ASP A 624 0.42 -8.45 -29.21
C ASP A 624 0.55 -7.92 -27.79
N ILE A 625 -0.21 -6.88 -27.44
CA ILE A 625 -0.30 -6.35 -26.08
C ILE A 625 -0.72 -7.48 -25.12
N LEU A 626 -1.87 -8.11 -25.37
CA LEU A 626 -2.43 -9.15 -24.49
C LEU A 626 -1.48 -10.33 -24.28
N VAL A 627 -0.83 -10.81 -25.36
CA VAL A 627 0.17 -11.88 -25.31
C VAL A 627 1.36 -11.46 -24.44
N GLN A 628 1.90 -10.26 -24.64
CA GLN A 628 3.03 -9.76 -23.84
C GLN A 628 2.68 -9.67 -22.35
N LYS A 629 1.46 -9.30 -21.99
CA LYS A 629 1.03 -9.22 -20.58
C LYS A 629 0.89 -10.59 -19.94
N ALA A 630 0.28 -11.56 -20.63
CA ALA A 630 0.24 -12.94 -20.16
C ALA A 630 1.66 -13.49 -19.91
N VAL A 631 2.60 -13.18 -20.82
CA VAL A 631 4.01 -13.57 -20.67
C VAL A 631 4.68 -12.87 -19.49
N ALA A 632 4.39 -11.58 -19.26
CA ALA A 632 4.90 -10.84 -18.11
C ALA A 632 4.39 -11.42 -16.78
N VAL A 633 3.09 -11.74 -16.69
CA VAL A 633 2.50 -12.43 -15.54
C VAL A 633 3.21 -13.76 -15.30
N ALA A 634 3.41 -14.57 -16.34
CA ALA A 634 4.13 -15.82 -16.20
C ALA A 634 5.56 -15.58 -15.68
N LYS A 635 6.31 -14.67 -16.28
CA LYS A 635 7.69 -14.36 -15.87
C LYS A 635 7.81 -13.81 -14.45
N SER A 636 6.77 -13.16 -13.92
CA SER A 636 6.77 -12.66 -12.54
C SER A 636 6.86 -13.77 -11.49
N GLY A 637 6.41 -15.00 -11.80
CA GLY A 637 6.35 -16.10 -10.82
C GLY A 637 5.29 -15.92 -9.73
N LEU A 638 4.49 -14.85 -9.76
CA LEU A 638 3.48 -14.55 -8.74
C LEU A 638 2.17 -15.33 -8.89
N TYR A 639 1.86 -15.76 -10.11
CA TYR A 639 0.64 -16.48 -10.45
C TYR A 639 0.96 -17.81 -11.12
N ASP A 640 0.08 -18.76 -10.87
CA ASP A 640 0.11 -20.07 -11.50
C ASP A 640 -0.49 -20.04 -12.90
N GLY A 641 -1.28 -19.01 -13.23
CA GLY A 641 -1.87 -18.83 -14.55
C GLY A 641 -2.69 -17.58 -14.75
N ILE A 642 -3.36 -17.52 -15.90
CA ILE A 642 -4.34 -16.50 -16.26
C ILE A 642 -5.75 -17.07 -16.38
N PHE A 643 -6.71 -16.21 -16.13
CA PHE A 643 -8.13 -16.42 -16.36
C PHE A 643 -8.60 -15.48 -17.48
N LEU A 644 -9.37 -16.03 -18.43
CA LEU A 644 -9.90 -15.31 -19.58
C LEU A 644 -11.43 -15.33 -19.55
N GLY A 645 -12.03 -14.16 -19.29
CA GLY A 645 -13.49 -13.98 -19.29
C GLY A 645 -14.12 -14.11 -20.69
N ARG A 646 -15.46 -14.21 -20.74
CA ARG A 646 -16.27 -14.15 -21.99
C ARG A 646 -15.72 -15.00 -23.15
N TRP A 647 -15.39 -16.27 -22.89
CA TRP A 647 -14.73 -17.16 -23.85
C TRP A 647 -15.71 -18.14 -24.51
N GLU A 648 -16.60 -17.63 -25.35
CA GLU A 648 -17.60 -18.45 -26.04
C GLU A 648 -17.23 -18.60 -27.52
N GLU A 649 -16.78 -19.79 -27.95
CA GLU A 649 -16.31 -20.02 -29.33
C GLU A 649 -17.44 -20.06 -30.37
N GLY A 650 -18.64 -20.49 -29.94
CA GLY A 650 -19.81 -20.65 -30.81
C GLY A 650 -20.74 -19.43 -30.87
N GLN A 651 -20.39 -18.33 -30.21
CA GLN A 651 -21.20 -17.12 -30.18
C GLN A 651 -20.34 -15.87 -30.32
N ALA A 652 -20.89 -14.88 -31.02
CA ALA A 652 -20.30 -13.56 -31.04
C ALA A 652 -20.64 -12.89 -29.72
N THR A 653 -19.62 -12.44 -29.01
CA THR A 653 -19.79 -11.82 -27.69
C THR A 653 -20.40 -10.42 -27.74
N LEU A 654 -20.56 -9.86 -28.94
CA LEU A 654 -20.93 -8.47 -29.15
C LEU A 654 -22.19 -8.31 -29.98
N ASN A 655 -23.27 -7.90 -29.33
CA ASN A 655 -24.53 -7.60 -29.98
C ASN A 655 -24.99 -6.20 -29.56
N ASN A 656 -25.53 -5.40 -30.48
CA ASN A 656 -26.16 -4.14 -30.15
C ASN A 656 -27.59 -4.36 -29.59
N ASP A 657 -28.20 -3.30 -29.05
CA ASP A 657 -29.57 -3.36 -28.49
C ASP A 657 -30.66 -3.74 -29.52
N GLN A 658 -30.30 -3.90 -30.80
CA GLN A 658 -31.17 -4.26 -31.91
C GLN A 658 -30.92 -5.67 -32.46
N GLY A 659 -30.02 -6.45 -31.86
CA GLY A 659 -29.74 -7.81 -32.33
C GLY A 659 -28.70 -7.90 -33.46
N VAL A 660 -28.01 -6.80 -33.77
CA VAL A 660 -26.93 -6.75 -34.78
C VAL A 660 -25.57 -6.94 -34.11
N TYR A 661 -24.81 -7.92 -34.60
CA TYR A 661 -23.48 -8.22 -34.10
C TYR A 661 -22.42 -7.31 -34.72
N TYR A 662 -21.54 -6.75 -33.88
CA TYR A 662 -20.43 -5.90 -34.34
C TYR A 662 -19.31 -6.69 -35.02
N ARG A 663 -19.25 -8.00 -34.81
CA ARG A 663 -18.28 -8.92 -35.42
C ARG A 663 -18.91 -10.29 -35.70
N SER A 664 -18.35 -11.01 -36.66
CA SER A 664 -18.76 -12.38 -36.95
C SER A 664 -18.19 -13.37 -35.92
N VAL A 665 -18.92 -14.47 -35.69
CA VAL A 665 -18.51 -15.55 -34.77
C VAL A 665 -17.15 -16.12 -35.19
N GLU A 666 -16.93 -16.26 -36.50
CA GLU A 666 -15.70 -16.81 -37.08
C GLU A 666 -14.49 -15.91 -36.79
N ALA A 667 -14.65 -14.59 -36.94
CA ALA A 667 -13.57 -13.64 -36.69
C ALA A 667 -13.17 -13.62 -35.20
N GLU A 668 -14.15 -13.61 -34.29
CA GLU A 668 -13.86 -13.66 -32.85
C GLU A 668 -13.23 -15.00 -32.44
N GLY A 669 -13.77 -16.12 -32.93
CA GLY A 669 -13.24 -17.45 -32.67
C GLY A 669 -11.77 -17.59 -33.13
N ALA A 670 -11.45 -17.12 -34.34
CA ALA A 670 -10.09 -17.14 -34.86
C ALA A 670 -9.13 -16.28 -34.01
N ALA A 671 -9.57 -15.10 -33.57
CA ALA A 671 -8.77 -14.21 -32.72
C ALA A 671 -8.52 -14.81 -31.33
N ARG A 672 -9.54 -15.41 -30.70
CA ARG A 672 -9.43 -16.13 -29.41
C ARG A 672 -8.37 -17.23 -29.48
N VAL A 673 -8.51 -18.12 -30.47
CA VAL A 673 -7.59 -19.26 -30.67
C VAL A 673 -6.17 -18.78 -30.98
N SER A 674 -6.02 -17.77 -31.83
CA SER A 674 -4.73 -17.14 -32.14
C SER A 674 -4.04 -16.66 -30.86
N MET A 675 -4.77 -15.95 -30.00
CA MET A 675 -4.22 -15.40 -28.76
C MET A 675 -3.76 -16.48 -27.78
N VAL A 676 -4.60 -17.47 -27.44
CA VAL A 676 -4.20 -18.53 -26.49
C VAL A 676 -3.08 -19.41 -27.02
N ARG A 677 -3.05 -19.68 -28.33
CA ARG A 677 -1.94 -20.39 -28.98
C ARG A 677 -0.63 -19.64 -28.79
N ARG A 678 -0.61 -18.35 -29.12
CA ARG A 678 0.58 -17.49 -29.00
C ARG A 678 1.06 -17.36 -27.56
N ILE A 679 0.14 -17.22 -26.60
CA ILE A 679 0.49 -17.23 -25.17
C ILE A 679 1.15 -18.57 -24.82
N ARG A 680 0.49 -19.68 -25.15
CA ARG A 680 0.95 -21.04 -24.83
C ARG A 680 2.34 -21.36 -25.39
N GLU A 681 2.61 -20.95 -26.64
CA GLU A 681 3.91 -21.14 -27.31
C GLU A 681 5.07 -20.51 -26.52
N ILE A 682 4.81 -19.42 -25.77
CA ILE A 682 5.83 -18.67 -25.03
C ILE A 682 5.92 -19.12 -23.56
N VAL A 683 4.79 -19.32 -22.88
CA VAL A 683 4.77 -19.58 -21.43
C VAL A 683 4.97 -21.05 -21.04
N GLY A 684 4.91 -21.97 -22.01
CA GLY A 684 5.08 -23.41 -21.77
C GLY A 684 3.87 -24.07 -21.12
N GLY A 685 4.00 -25.34 -20.71
CA GLY A 685 2.89 -26.17 -20.20
C GLY A 685 2.50 -25.91 -18.74
N ASP A 686 3.43 -25.42 -17.92
CA ASP A 686 3.24 -25.29 -16.47
C ASP A 686 2.40 -24.08 -16.06
N PHE A 687 2.23 -23.10 -16.95
CA PHE A 687 1.41 -21.92 -16.70
C PHE A 687 -0.04 -22.18 -17.10
N LEU A 688 -0.97 -22.06 -16.15
CA LEU A 688 -2.38 -22.34 -16.39
C LEU A 688 -3.01 -21.28 -17.30
N ILE A 689 -3.85 -21.73 -18.22
CA ILE A 689 -4.76 -20.87 -18.99
C ILE A 689 -6.17 -21.40 -18.79
N ILE A 690 -7.01 -20.63 -18.12
CA ILE A 690 -8.40 -20.97 -17.80
C ILE A 690 -9.34 -20.03 -18.57
N VAL A 691 -10.39 -20.59 -19.17
CA VAL A 691 -11.35 -19.84 -20.00
C VAL A 691 -12.77 -19.92 -19.44
N LYS A 692 -13.50 -18.80 -19.38
CA LYS A 692 -14.92 -18.80 -18.99
C LYS A 692 -15.80 -19.18 -20.17
N THR A 693 -16.28 -20.41 -20.20
CA THR A 693 -17.11 -20.95 -21.30
C THR A 693 -18.57 -21.16 -20.90
N ASN A 694 -18.92 -20.86 -19.64
CA ASN A 694 -20.21 -21.21 -19.06
C ASN A 694 -20.48 -22.70 -19.28
N GLN A 695 -21.70 -23.09 -19.66
CA GLN A 695 -22.08 -24.50 -19.87
C GLN A 695 -21.58 -25.09 -21.19
N ARG A 696 -20.79 -24.35 -22.00
CA ARG A 696 -20.38 -24.77 -23.34
C ARG A 696 -18.97 -25.33 -23.40
N GLN A 697 -18.75 -26.17 -24.40
CA GLN A 697 -17.44 -26.71 -24.76
C GLN A 697 -16.61 -25.69 -25.57
N ALA A 698 -15.28 -25.82 -25.53
CA ALA A 698 -14.34 -24.95 -26.25
C ALA A 698 -13.35 -25.77 -27.12
N PRO A 699 -13.84 -26.49 -28.15
CA PRO A 699 -13.03 -27.44 -28.91
C PRO A 699 -11.86 -26.81 -29.66
N LEU A 700 -11.96 -25.55 -30.09
CA LEU A 700 -10.90 -24.89 -30.85
C LEU A 700 -9.73 -24.48 -29.95
N SER A 701 -10.00 -24.06 -28.72
CA SER A 701 -9.00 -23.65 -27.74
C SER A 701 -8.46 -24.80 -26.90
N ALA A 702 -9.15 -25.96 -26.87
CA ALA A 702 -8.79 -27.14 -26.07
C ALA A 702 -7.29 -27.51 -26.11
N PRO A 703 -6.60 -27.47 -27.28
CA PRO A 703 -5.18 -27.79 -27.34
C PRO A 703 -4.25 -26.83 -26.59
N TYR A 704 -4.74 -25.66 -26.14
CA TYR A 704 -3.95 -24.57 -25.57
C TYR A 704 -4.33 -24.22 -24.13
N VAL A 705 -5.52 -24.63 -23.67
CA VAL A 705 -6.05 -24.29 -22.33
C VAL A 705 -5.96 -25.47 -21.38
N ASN A 706 -5.83 -25.18 -20.08
CA ASN A 706 -5.80 -26.17 -19.00
C ASN A 706 -7.18 -26.43 -18.43
N GLY A 707 -8.11 -25.51 -18.62
CA GLY A 707 -9.32 -25.53 -17.83
C GLY A 707 -10.39 -24.55 -18.25
N MET A 708 -11.56 -24.75 -17.66
CA MET A 708 -12.71 -23.87 -17.84
C MET A 708 -13.25 -23.39 -16.51
N PHE A 709 -13.89 -22.23 -16.58
CA PHE A 709 -14.81 -21.76 -15.58
C PHE A 709 -16.24 -21.80 -16.14
N MET A 710 -17.10 -22.52 -15.41
CA MET A 710 -18.48 -22.73 -15.74
C MET A 710 -19.36 -22.08 -14.69
N GLU A 711 -20.04 -21.01 -15.09
CA GLU A 711 -21.13 -20.44 -14.33
C GLU A 711 -22.42 -21.18 -14.69
N ALA A 712 -23.05 -21.80 -13.70
CA ALA A 712 -24.31 -22.49 -13.91
C ALA A 712 -25.42 -21.47 -14.18
N ILE A 713 -26.05 -21.58 -15.34
CA ILE A 713 -27.18 -20.74 -15.74
C ILE A 713 -28.45 -21.33 -15.11
N LEU A 714 -29.20 -20.49 -14.38
CA LEU A 714 -30.52 -20.83 -13.85
C LEU A 714 -31.57 -20.66 -14.94
N ASP A 715 -32.72 -21.29 -14.76
CA ASP A 715 -33.86 -21.07 -15.64
C ASP A 715 -34.29 -19.58 -15.63
N GLU A 716 -35.01 -19.16 -16.68
CA GLU A 716 -35.42 -17.75 -16.89
C GLU A 716 -36.20 -17.15 -15.70
N GLN A 717 -36.74 -17.99 -14.81
CA GLN A 717 -37.54 -17.62 -13.65
C GLN A 717 -36.79 -17.74 -12.31
N ASP A 718 -35.49 -18.12 -12.30
CA ASP A 718 -34.70 -18.36 -11.07
C ASP A 718 -35.32 -19.43 -10.14
N THR A 719 -36.09 -20.38 -10.70
CA THR A 719 -36.76 -21.45 -9.95
C THR A 719 -35.87 -22.67 -9.71
N GLY A 720 -34.81 -22.84 -10.52
CA GLY A 720 -33.65 -23.69 -10.21
C GLY A 720 -33.02 -24.45 -11.34
N TYR A 721 -32.23 -25.47 -10.96
CA TYR A 721 -31.59 -26.35 -11.93
C TYR A 721 -32.61 -27.29 -12.55
N THR A 722 -32.59 -27.39 -13.88
CA THR A 722 -33.40 -28.34 -14.64
C THR A 722 -32.60 -29.60 -14.94
N HIS A 723 -33.26 -30.73 -15.14
CA HIS A 723 -32.59 -31.97 -15.56
C HIS A 723 -31.79 -31.79 -16.87
N ALA A 724 -32.30 -30.98 -17.80
CA ALA A 724 -31.62 -30.70 -19.06
C ALA A 724 -30.35 -29.86 -18.83
N GLY A 725 -30.42 -28.79 -18.03
CA GLY A 725 -29.27 -27.97 -17.71
C GLY A 725 -28.18 -28.74 -16.97
N LEU A 726 -28.55 -29.61 -16.03
CA LEU A 726 -27.57 -30.46 -15.33
C LEU A 726 -26.89 -31.46 -16.27
N ARG A 727 -27.63 -32.07 -17.22
CA ARG A 727 -27.05 -32.93 -18.26
C ARG A 727 -26.04 -32.18 -19.14
N GLU A 728 -26.30 -30.91 -19.44
CA GLU A 728 -25.38 -30.07 -20.21
C GLU A 728 -24.09 -29.79 -19.42
N ILE A 729 -24.22 -29.44 -18.13
CA ILE A 729 -23.07 -29.26 -17.23
C ILE A 729 -22.22 -30.53 -17.16
N GLU A 730 -22.85 -31.70 -16.96
CA GLU A 730 -22.16 -33.01 -16.92
C GLU A 730 -21.39 -33.29 -18.20
N SER A 731 -22.06 -33.14 -19.34
CA SER A 731 -21.47 -33.36 -20.66
C SER A 731 -20.25 -32.48 -20.85
N THR A 732 -20.35 -31.20 -20.47
CA THR A 732 -19.26 -30.23 -20.63
C THR A 732 -18.11 -30.48 -19.65
N LEU A 733 -18.38 -30.85 -18.39
CA LEU A 733 -17.34 -31.24 -17.43
C LEU A 733 -16.58 -32.49 -17.89
N LEU A 734 -17.28 -33.52 -18.36
CA LEU A 734 -16.61 -34.73 -18.84
C LEU A 734 -15.82 -34.50 -20.12
N TRP A 735 -16.37 -33.67 -21.02
CA TRP A 735 -15.67 -33.30 -22.23
C TRP A 735 -14.37 -32.54 -21.90
N SER A 736 -14.39 -31.61 -20.95
CA SER A 736 -13.19 -30.85 -20.58
C SER A 736 -12.12 -31.73 -19.94
N GLU A 737 -12.52 -32.69 -19.10
CA GLU A 737 -11.66 -33.71 -18.50
C GLU A 737 -10.95 -34.60 -19.54
N GLN A 738 -11.51 -34.72 -20.75
CA GLN A 738 -10.95 -35.52 -21.84
C GLN A 738 -10.11 -34.72 -22.83
N ASN A 739 -10.43 -33.44 -23.03
CA ASN A 739 -9.92 -32.66 -24.14
C ASN A 739 -8.92 -31.56 -23.75
N PHE A 740 -8.92 -31.09 -22.50
CA PHE A 740 -8.00 -30.05 -22.05
C PHE A 740 -6.63 -30.58 -21.65
N ARG A 741 -5.65 -29.68 -21.61
CA ARG A 741 -4.26 -29.99 -21.26
C ARG A 741 -4.09 -30.24 -19.76
N GLU A 742 -3.14 -31.10 -19.43
CA GLU A 742 -2.70 -31.26 -18.05
C GLU A 742 -1.85 -30.07 -17.56
N PRO A 743 -1.92 -29.71 -16.27
CA PRO A 743 -2.91 -30.24 -15.32
C PRO A 743 -4.29 -29.63 -15.58
N LYS A 744 -5.35 -30.44 -15.46
CA LYS A 744 -6.72 -29.99 -15.74
C LYS A 744 -7.34 -29.24 -14.56
N ILE A 745 -8.04 -28.15 -14.86
CA ILE A 745 -8.77 -27.33 -13.89
C ILE A 745 -10.19 -27.11 -14.41
N ASN A 746 -11.17 -27.65 -13.71
CA ASN A 746 -12.58 -27.32 -13.97
C ASN A 746 -13.10 -26.55 -12.77
N ALA A 747 -13.54 -25.31 -12.94
CA ALA A 747 -14.17 -24.55 -11.86
C ALA A 747 -15.68 -24.42 -12.15
N LEU A 748 -16.51 -24.97 -11.27
CA LEU A 748 -17.98 -24.90 -11.39
C LEU A 748 -18.55 -23.96 -10.33
N GLU A 749 -19.11 -22.83 -10.76
CA GLU A 749 -19.90 -21.94 -9.91
C GLU A 749 -21.38 -22.30 -10.03
N GLY A 750 -21.98 -22.68 -8.90
CA GLY A 750 -23.43 -22.75 -8.76
C GLY A 750 -24.01 -21.40 -8.32
N ARG A 751 -25.29 -21.18 -8.62
CA ARG A 751 -26.07 -20.02 -8.18
C ARG A 751 -27.26 -20.43 -7.31
N GLY A 752 -27.45 -19.71 -6.22
CA GLY A 752 -28.63 -19.85 -5.37
C GLY A 752 -29.87 -19.11 -5.87
N ILE A 753 -31.01 -19.42 -5.25
CA ILE A 753 -32.28 -18.74 -5.44
C ILE A 753 -32.11 -17.33 -4.91
N SER A 754 -32.27 -16.33 -5.76
CA SER A 754 -32.03 -14.94 -5.36
C SER A 754 -33.03 -14.41 -4.33
N LEU A 755 -34.19 -15.07 -4.21
CA LEU A 755 -35.29 -14.70 -3.32
C LEU A 755 -35.31 -15.48 -1.99
N GLU A 756 -34.31 -16.34 -1.71
CA GLU A 756 -34.26 -17.12 -0.47
C GLU A 756 -32.95 -16.92 0.29
N PRO A 757 -32.96 -17.03 1.64
CA PRO A 757 -31.73 -17.02 2.43
C PRO A 757 -30.72 -18.08 1.97
N ALA A 758 -29.43 -17.79 2.11
CA ALA A 758 -28.36 -18.69 1.72
C ALA A 758 -28.45 -20.08 2.40
N ASP A 759 -28.97 -20.11 3.63
CA ASP A 759 -29.17 -21.31 4.44
C ASP A 759 -30.57 -21.94 4.28
N SER A 760 -31.39 -21.47 3.32
CA SER A 760 -32.70 -22.09 3.06
C SER A 760 -32.54 -23.58 2.65
N PRO A 761 -33.50 -24.46 2.97
CA PRO A 761 -33.44 -25.87 2.56
C PRO A 761 -33.22 -26.06 1.06
N ARG A 762 -33.80 -25.20 0.21
CA ARG A 762 -33.64 -25.26 -1.25
C ARG A 762 -32.26 -24.79 -1.69
N ASN A 763 -31.70 -23.74 -1.09
CA ASN A 763 -30.34 -23.30 -1.38
C ASN A 763 -29.30 -24.32 -0.89
N GLN A 764 -29.50 -24.94 0.26
CA GLN A 764 -28.66 -26.04 0.73
C GLN A 764 -28.74 -27.25 -0.23
N GLN A 765 -29.93 -27.61 -0.70
CA GLN A 765 -30.10 -28.66 -1.72
C GLN A 765 -29.34 -28.34 -3.00
N ARG A 766 -29.47 -27.12 -3.53
CA ARG A 766 -28.76 -26.69 -4.74
C ARG A 766 -27.24 -26.69 -4.58
N MET A 767 -26.74 -26.24 -3.43
CA MET A 767 -25.33 -26.30 -3.10
C MET A 767 -24.83 -27.76 -3.13
N ARG A 768 -25.57 -28.68 -2.51
CA ARG A 768 -25.23 -30.12 -2.53
C ARG A 768 -25.22 -30.68 -3.94
N VAL A 769 -26.24 -30.38 -4.75
CA VAL A 769 -26.32 -30.79 -6.17
C VAL A 769 -25.06 -30.39 -6.93
N ILE A 770 -24.70 -29.11 -6.91
CA ILE A 770 -23.58 -28.60 -7.70
C ILE A 770 -22.25 -29.18 -7.21
N THR A 771 -22.11 -29.35 -5.90
CA THR A 771 -20.92 -29.91 -5.28
C THR A 771 -20.74 -31.38 -5.65
N THR A 772 -21.76 -32.21 -5.46
CA THR A 772 -21.64 -33.64 -5.78
C THR A 772 -21.64 -33.92 -7.28
N LEU A 773 -22.31 -33.09 -8.08
CA LEU A 773 -22.18 -33.09 -9.54
C LEU A 773 -20.72 -32.91 -9.96
N SER A 774 -20.06 -31.87 -9.44
CA SER A 774 -18.65 -31.61 -9.69
C SER A 774 -17.78 -32.79 -9.24
N LEU A 775 -17.94 -33.25 -8.00
CA LEU A 775 -17.12 -34.34 -7.44
C LEU A 775 -17.29 -35.66 -8.20
N THR A 776 -18.48 -35.96 -8.69
CA THR A 776 -18.75 -37.19 -9.45
C THR A 776 -18.24 -37.13 -10.88
N HIS A 777 -18.17 -35.95 -11.51
CA HIS A 777 -17.85 -35.79 -12.93
C HIS A 777 -16.45 -35.19 -13.20
N SER A 778 -15.79 -34.64 -12.18
CA SER A 778 -14.60 -33.81 -12.34
C SER A 778 -13.65 -33.93 -11.15
N ASP A 779 -12.37 -33.63 -11.36
CA ASP A 779 -11.39 -33.39 -10.27
C ASP A 779 -11.22 -31.89 -10.04
N GLY A 780 -12.24 -31.10 -10.36
CA GLY A 780 -12.24 -29.66 -10.37
C GLY A 780 -12.43 -29.00 -9.00
N TYR A 781 -12.76 -27.73 -9.06
CA TYR A 781 -13.07 -26.83 -7.96
C TYR A 781 -14.54 -26.45 -8.05
N VAL A 782 -15.16 -26.22 -6.90
CA VAL A 782 -16.56 -25.80 -6.84
C VAL A 782 -16.71 -24.55 -5.97
N CYS A 783 -17.65 -23.69 -6.34
CA CYS A 783 -18.11 -22.58 -5.52
C CYS A 783 -19.62 -22.49 -5.65
N TYR A 784 -20.29 -22.01 -4.61
CA TYR A 784 -21.73 -21.75 -4.64
C TYR A 784 -21.98 -20.31 -4.24
N ASN A 785 -22.34 -19.50 -5.23
CA ASN A 785 -22.62 -18.10 -5.08
C ASN A 785 -24.06 -17.90 -4.61
N ILE A 786 -24.25 -17.03 -3.62
CA ILE A 786 -25.59 -16.70 -3.15
C ILE A 786 -26.25 -15.77 -4.17
N GLY A 787 -27.45 -16.13 -4.66
CA GLY A 787 -28.24 -15.20 -5.44
C GLY A 787 -28.63 -14.02 -4.55
N VAL A 788 -28.22 -12.80 -4.88
CA VAL A 788 -28.66 -11.60 -4.16
C VAL A 788 -29.17 -10.60 -5.16
N THR A 789 -30.46 -10.25 -5.09
CA THR A 789 -30.93 -8.87 -5.38
C THR A 789 -32.30 -8.56 -4.74
N GLY A 790 -32.39 -7.41 -4.04
CA GLY A 790 -33.60 -6.57 -4.01
C GLY A 790 -34.63 -6.75 -2.86
N ILE A 791 -35.02 -5.62 -2.24
CA ILE A 791 -35.83 -5.40 -1.03
C ILE A 791 -35.18 -5.87 0.29
N THR A 792 -34.50 -7.02 0.32
CA THR A 792 -33.68 -7.43 1.49
C THR A 792 -32.20 -7.07 1.34
N HIS A 793 -31.91 -6.03 0.56
CA HIS A 793 -30.67 -5.29 0.75
C HIS A 793 -30.53 -4.90 2.22
N GLU A 794 -31.61 -4.44 2.87
CA GLU A 794 -31.60 -3.97 4.26
C GLU A 794 -31.12 -5.01 5.30
N HIS A 795 -31.26 -6.32 5.08
CA HIS A 795 -30.87 -7.33 6.07
C HIS A 795 -29.44 -7.87 5.93
N ALA A 796 -28.78 -7.71 4.77
CA ALA A 796 -27.34 -8.04 4.67
C ALA A 796 -26.48 -7.04 5.49
N TYR A 797 -27.00 -5.83 5.71
CA TYR A 797 -26.34 -4.77 6.48
C TYR A 797 -26.50 -4.91 8.00
N GLU A 798 -27.54 -5.59 8.48
CA GLU A 798 -27.78 -5.79 9.92
C GLU A 798 -26.77 -6.75 10.58
N LEU A 799 -26.04 -7.53 9.79
CA LEU A 799 -25.02 -8.47 10.27
C LEU A 799 -23.60 -7.87 10.29
N TRP A 800 -23.41 -6.60 9.89
CA TRP A 800 -22.07 -6.01 9.74
C TRP A 800 -21.89 -4.67 10.47
N PRO A 801 -21.06 -4.59 11.52
CA PRO A 801 -20.67 -3.31 12.11
C PRO A 801 -19.62 -2.62 11.20
N GLY A 802 -19.97 -1.49 10.57
CA GLY A 802 -18.99 -0.59 9.94
C GLY A 802 -19.32 0.03 8.57
N HIS A 803 -20.36 -0.42 7.85
CA HIS A 803 -20.65 0.01 6.47
C HIS A 803 -21.92 0.87 6.31
N GLU A 804 -22.35 1.58 7.35
CA GLU A 804 -23.57 2.41 7.32
C GLU A 804 -23.43 3.72 6.52
N ARG A 805 -22.21 4.18 6.21
CA ARG A 805 -21.96 5.48 5.57
C ARG A 805 -21.96 5.47 4.04
N GLU A 806 -21.51 4.38 3.43
CA GLU A 806 -21.31 4.31 1.97
C GLU A 806 -22.64 4.14 1.19
N HIS A 807 -23.70 3.69 1.87
CA HIS A 807 -25.04 3.50 1.30
C HIS A 807 -25.81 4.80 1.10
N ILE A 808 -25.52 5.83 1.90
CA ILE A 808 -26.18 7.14 1.83
C ILE A 808 -25.89 7.84 0.48
N ASP A 809 -24.81 7.45 -0.19
CA ASP A 809 -24.32 8.10 -1.43
C ASP A 809 -24.79 7.45 -2.74
N GLY A 810 -25.62 6.41 -2.68
CA GLY A 810 -26.21 5.79 -3.88
C GLY A 810 -25.20 5.09 -4.80
N LYS A 811 -24.05 4.64 -4.27
CA LYS A 811 -23.11 3.80 -5.03
C LYS A 811 -23.59 2.35 -5.06
N SER A 812 -23.78 1.80 -6.25
CA SER A 812 -24.07 0.38 -6.48
C SER A 812 -22.85 -0.47 -6.10
N HIS A 813 -22.98 -1.34 -5.10
CA HIS A 813 -21.95 -2.34 -4.80
C HIS A 813 -22.06 -3.53 -5.76
N LEU A 814 -20.94 -3.95 -6.35
CA LEU A 814 -20.80 -5.20 -7.09
C LEU A 814 -20.82 -6.38 -6.08
N HIS A 815 -22.00 -6.77 -5.63
CA HIS A 815 -22.21 -7.98 -4.79
C HIS A 815 -22.12 -9.30 -5.58
N ASN A 816 -21.74 -9.23 -6.85
CA ASN A 816 -21.55 -10.41 -7.67
C ASN A 816 -20.32 -11.16 -7.14
N HIS A 817 -20.51 -12.39 -6.66
CA HIS A 817 -19.46 -13.38 -6.31
C HIS A 817 -19.07 -13.52 -4.83
N GLN A 818 -19.87 -13.01 -3.89
CA GLN A 818 -19.76 -13.40 -2.47
C GLN A 818 -20.38 -14.79 -2.25
N HIS A 819 -19.80 -15.60 -1.35
CA HIS A 819 -20.32 -16.94 -1.07
C HIS A 819 -20.43 -17.23 0.43
N TYR A 820 -21.22 -18.26 0.73
CA TYR A 820 -21.44 -18.78 2.06
C TYR A 820 -20.59 -20.05 2.24
N TRP A 821 -19.96 -20.21 3.40
CA TRP A 821 -19.24 -21.44 3.72
C TRP A 821 -20.18 -22.44 4.39
N TYR A 822 -20.51 -23.51 3.66
CA TYR A 822 -21.36 -24.56 4.18
C TYR A 822 -20.50 -25.61 4.89
N PRO A 823 -20.90 -26.11 6.08
CA PRO A 823 -20.19 -27.21 6.76
C PRO A 823 -20.00 -28.46 5.88
N PHE A 824 -20.84 -28.62 4.86
CA PHE A 824 -20.71 -29.65 3.82
C PHE A 824 -19.36 -29.61 3.09
N TYR A 825 -18.74 -28.42 2.96
CA TYR A 825 -17.41 -28.24 2.34
C TYR A 825 -16.27 -28.66 3.25
N ASP A 826 -16.49 -28.74 4.57
CA ASP A 826 -15.49 -29.23 5.53
C ASP A 826 -15.47 -30.77 5.63
N ALA A 827 -16.30 -31.45 4.82
CA ALA A 827 -16.35 -32.92 4.80
C ALA A 827 -14.97 -33.48 4.40
N PRO A 828 -14.31 -34.30 5.24
CA PRO A 828 -12.98 -34.83 4.96
C PRO A 828 -13.04 -36.03 4.00
N LEU A 829 -13.58 -35.82 2.79
CA LEU A 829 -13.83 -36.88 1.81
C LEU A 829 -12.53 -37.52 1.30
N GLY A 830 -11.43 -36.76 1.35
CA GLY A 830 -10.09 -37.20 0.98
C GLY A 830 -9.89 -37.21 -0.53
N ARG A 831 -9.15 -38.20 -1.06
CA ARG A 831 -8.72 -38.22 -2.47
C ARG A 831 -9.59 -39.13 -3.32
N PRO A 832 -9.83 -38.81 -4.61
CA PRO A 832 -10.61 -39.67 -5.49
C PRO A 832 -9.91 -41.00 -5.75
N VAL A 833 -10.64 -42.10 -5.63
CA VAL A 833 -10.18 -43.47 -5.99
C VAL A 833 -11.08 -44.12 -7.04
N GLY A 834 -12.34 -43.68 -7.12
CA GLY A 834 -13.31 -44.08 -8.12
C GLY A 834 -13.20 -43.29 -9.42
N LYS A 835 -13.74 -43.88 -10.50
CA LYS A 835 -13.78 -43.24 -11.83
C LYS A 835 -14.84 -42.13 -11.88
N LYS A 836 -14.59 -41.11 -12.70
CA LYS A 836 -15.55 -40.03 -12.99
C LYS A 836 -16.77 -40.58 -13.76
N ALA A 837 -17.93 -39.97 -13.55
CA ALA A 837 -19.21 -40.27 -14.18
C ALA A 837 -19.62 -41.75 -14.13
N GLN A 838 -19.31 -42.42 -13.02
CA GLN A 838 -19.77 -43.77 -12.80
C GLN A 838 -21.23 -43.77 -12.34
N LEU A 839 -22.10 -44.44 -13.09
CA LEU A 839 -23.48 -44.67 -12.67
C LEU A 839 -23.50 -45.56 -11.42
N TYR A 840 -24.43 -45.26 -10.52
CA TYR A 840 -24.76 -46.16 -9.43
C TYR A 840 -25.42 -47.43 -10.00
N HIS A 841 -24.93 -48.59 -9.56
CA HIS A 841 -25.53 -49.88 -9.87
C HIS A 841 -26.36 -50.35 -8.69
N ASN A 842 -27.63 -50.67 -8.92
CA ASN A 842 -28.51 -51.21 -7.88
C ASN A 842 -28.08 -52.64 -7.47
N SER A 843 -28.80 -53.22 -6.51
CA SER A 843 -28.53 -54.58 -6.00
C SER A 843 -28.62 -55.69 -7.07
N GLN A 844 -29.21 -55.41 -8.24
CA GLN A 844 -29.27 -56.32 -9.39
C GLN A 844 -28.11 -56.09 -10.38
N GLY A 845 -27.22 -55.13 -10.12
CA GLY A 845 -26.12 -54.76 -11.01
C GLY A 845 -26.54 -53.86 -12.17
N HIS A 846 -27.78 -53.36 -12.21
CA HIS A 846 -28.23 -52.45 -13.27
C HIS A 846 -27.88 -51.00 -12.94
N GLY A 847 -27.26 -50.30 -13.89
CA GLY A 847 -26.96 -48.87 -13.77
C GLY A 847 -28.25 -48.05 -13.78
N VAL A 848 -28.39 -47.12 -12.83
CA VAL A 848 -29.55 -46.24 -12.71
C VAL A 848 -29.27 -44.94 -13.45
N GLU A 849 -30.00 -44.66 -14.53
CA GLU A 849 -29.81 -43.44 -15.31
C GLU A 849 -30.00 -42.18 -14.45
N GLY A 850 -29.05 -41.26 -14.51
CA GLY A 850 -29.09 -40.00 -13.77
C GLY A 850 -28.71 -40.12 -12.30
N LEU A 851 -28.28 -41.29 -11.81
CA LEU A 851 -27.75 -41.45 -10.46
C LEU A 851 -26.27 -41.84 -10.55
N PHE A 852 -25.40 -40.98 -10.04
CA PHE A 852 -23.95 -41.12 -10.13
C PHE A 852 -23.33 -41.27 -8.75
N MET A 853 -22.29 -42.09 -8.66
CA MET A 853 -21.54 -42.30 -7.43
C MET A 853 -20.05 -42.39 -7.73
N ARG A 854 -19.25 -41.67 -6.95
CA ARG A 854 -17.78 -41.74 -7.03
C ARG A 854 -17.18 -41.97 -5.66
N GLU A 855 -16.29 -42.96 -5.59
CA GLU A 855 -15.55 -43.28 -4.36
C GLU A 855 -14.33 -42.37 -4.17
N PHE A 856 -14.13 -41.99 -2.93
CA PHE A 856 -12.97 -41.30 -2.40
C PHE A 856 -12.38 -42.12 -1.24
N THR A 857 -11.16 -41.77 -0.80
CA THR A 857 -10.45 -42.52 0.24
C THR A 857 -11.31 -42.68 1.50
N ASN A 858 -12.03 -41.63 1.91
CA ASN A 858 -12.79 -41.61 3.17
C ASN A 858 -14.31 -41.67 2.98
N GLY A 859 -14.81 -41.88 1.75
CA GLY A 859 -16.25 -41.81 1.52
C GLY A 859 -16.69 -41.90 0.06
N TRP A 860 -17.92 -41.49 -0.19
CA TRP A 860 -18.53 -41.41 -1.51
C TRP A 860 -19.23 -40.07 -1.71
N ALA A 861 -19.13 -39.51 -2.91
CA ALA A 861 -20.04 -38.46 -3.37
C ALA A 861 -21.12 -39.10 -4.24
N VAL A 862 -22.39 -38.77 -3.98
CA VAL A 862 -23.54 -39.28 -4.74
C VAL A 862 -24.39 -38.11 -5.23
N TYR A 863 -24.82 -38.20 -6.48
CA TYR A 863 -25.57 -37.17 -7.18
C TYR A 863 -26.76 -37.79 -7.92
N ASN A 864 -27.97 -37.25 -7.71
CA ASN A 864 -29.21 -37.77 -8.29
C ASN A 864 -29.95 -36.70 -9.12
N ARG A 865 -30.15 -37.00 -10.40
CA ARG A 865 -31.05 -36.32 -11.35
C ARG A 865 -31.88 -37.32 -12.16
N SER A 866 -32.26 -38.44 -11.53
CA SER A 866 -32.97 -39.54 -12.20
C SER A 866 -34.45 -39.24 -12.48
N GLY A 867 -34.97 -38.08 -12.06
CA GLY A 867 -36.39 -37.71 -12.17
C GLY A 867 -37.23 -38.17 -10.99
N LYS A 868 -36.63 -38.82 -9.98
CA LYS A 868 -37.30 -39.30 -8.77
C LYS A 868 -36.30 -39.57 -7.64
N GLU A 869 -36.85 -39.74 -6.44
CA GLU A 869 -36.11 -40.24 -5.29
C GLU A 869 -35.59 -41.66 -5.52
N GLN A 870 -34.40 -41.94 -5.00
CA GLN A 870 -33.70 -43.21 -5.16
C GLN A 870 -33.23 -43.74 -3.82
N ASP A 871 -33.48 -45.03 -3.58
CA ASP A 871 -32.84 -45.77 -2.50
C ASP A 871 -31.49 -46.32 -2.97
N ILE A 872 -30.45 -45.97 -2.25
CA ILE A 872 -29.07 -46.39 -2.52
C ILE A 872 -28.55 -47.27 -1.38
N GLN A 873 -27.74 -48.25 -1.75
CA GLN A 873 -27.06 -49.16 -0.84
C GLN A 873 -25.56 -48.99 -1.02
N LEU A 874 -24.88 -48.49 0.01
CA LEU A 874 -23.43 -48.33 0.02
C LEU A 874 -22.73 -49.66 0.36
N PRO A 875 -21.44 -49.83 0.02
CA PRO A 875 -20.71 -51.08 0.29
C PRO A 875 -20.50 -51.37 1.78
N MET A 876 -20.59 -50.36 2.63
CA MET A 876 -20.44 -50.44 4.08
C MET A 876 -21.25 -49.35 4.75
N GLN A 877 -21.27 -49.36 6.09
CA GLN A 877 -21.90 -48.31 6.86
C GLN A 877 -21.20 -46.97 6.58
N ALA A 878 -21.97 -45.93 6.35
CA ALA A 878 -21.48 -44.58 6.14
C ALA A 878 -22.43 -43.57 6.80
N THR A 879 -21.93 -42.37 7.02
CA THR A 879 -22.70 -41.24 7.57
C THR A 879 -22.90 -40.20 6.49
N GLY A 880 -24.15 -39.86 6.18
CA GLY A 880 -24.46 -38.74 5.30
C GLY A 880 -24.10 -37.41 5.98
N VAL A 881 -23.32 -36.56 5.30
CA VAL A 881 -22.80 -35.30 5.85
C VAL A 881 -23.94 -34.32 6.14
N ALA A 882 -24.88 -34.16 5.20
CA ALA A 882 -26.00 -33.25 5.40
C ALA A 882 -27.14 -33.90 6.21
N SER A 883 -27.43 -35.17 5.96
CA SER A 883 -28.53 -35.90 6.60
C SER A 883 -28.23 -36.38 8.03
N GLY A 884 -26.96 -36.59 8.38
CA GLY A 884 -26.53 -37.20 9.65
C GLY A 884 -26.94 -38.68 9.81
N ILE A 885 -27.53 -39.28 8.78
CA ILE A 885 -28.03 -40.66 8.84
C ILE A 885 -26.86 -41.61 8.72
N ILE A 886 -26.74 -42.52 9.68
CA ILE A 886 -25.74 -43.58 9.69
C ILE A 886 -26.38 -44.89 9.24
N GLY A 887 -25.87 -45.50 8.18
CA GLY A 887 -26.43 -46.74 7.68
C GLY A 887 -25.69 -47.27 6.44
N VAL A 888 -26.19 -48.38 5.93
CA VAL A 888 -25.77 -48.93 4.62
C VAL A 888 -26.77 -48.52 3.54
N ASN A 889 -28.03 -48.33 3.92
CA ASN A 889 -29.11 -47.89 3.03
C ASN A 889 -29.41 -46.42 3.29
N HIS A 890 -29.50 -45.65 2.22
CA HIS A 890 -29.84 -44.23 2.25
C HIS A 890 -30.86 -43.93 1.17
N THR A 891 -31.60 -42.84 1.36
CA THR A 891 -32.55 -42.33 0.38
C THR A 891 -32.06 -40.97 -0.08
N LEU A 892 -32.04 -40.74 -1.39
CA LEU A 892 -31.59 -39.50 -2.00
C LEU A 892 -32.67 -38.96 -2.94
N SER A 893 -33.19 -37.78 -2.62
CA SER A 893 -34.22 -37.12 -3.43
C SER A 893 -33.72 -36.77 -4.83
N ASP A 894 -34.65 -36.54 -5.77
CA ASP A 894 -34.30 -36.05 -7.11
C ASP A 894 -33.74 -34.62 -7.04
N LEU A 895 -32.86 -34.29 -7.99
CA LEU A 895 -32.16 -33.01 -8.02
C LEU A 895 -31.51 -32.70 -6.66
N ASP A 896 -30.82 -33.68 -6.10
CA ASP A 896 -30.06 -33.56 -4.85
C ASP A 896 -28.72 -34.31 -4.92
N GLY A 897 -27.89 -34.06 -3.93
CA GLY A 897 -26.61 -34.71 -3.71
C GLY A 897 -26.33 -34.94 -2.23
N GLU A 898 -25.44 -35.88 -1.93
CA GLU A 898 -24.95 -36.11 -0.57
C GLU A 898 -23.50 -36.62 -0.60
N ILE A 899 -22.75 -36.32 0.45
CA ILE A 899 -21.45 -36.94 0.73
C ILE A 899 -21.67 -37.94 1.87
N TYR A 900 -21.16 -39.16 1.69
CA TYR A 900 -21.23 -40.23 2.69
C TYR A 900 -19.82 -40.57 3.16
N LEU A 901 -19.54 -40.38 4.45
CA LEU A 901 -18.24 -40.68 5.06
C LEU A 901 -18.21 -42.08 5.67
N LYS A 902 -17.11 -42.82 5.45
CA LYS A 902 -16.87 -44.19 5.92
C LYS A 902 -16.83 -44.32 7.44
#